data_AF-H1DL05-F1
#
_entry.id   AF-H1DL05-F1
#
_cell.length_a   1.000
_cell.length_b   1.000
_cell.length_c   1.000
_cell.angle_alpha   90.00
_cell.angle_beta   90.00
_cell.angle_gamma   90.00
#
_symmetry.space_group_name_H-M   'P 1'
#
loop_
_entity.id
_entity.type
_entity.pdbx_description
1 polymer ?
#
loop_
_entity_poly.entity_id
_entity_poly.type
_entity_poly.pdbx_seq_one_letter_code
_entity_poly.pdbx_strand_id
1 'polypeptide(L)'
;MDVEAFEKRISQYLKKSKEEQVLYFAWHCAVRALPFLSVEGSFAYWEKQERQQFLYTIFSTLDKNIWAILQRKEEGFSDLSDIAVEDTEGLAFTVHRNTVAYAVFAVADAVYSLLDRYYAVYAATDLIYAAENYWGMQPDFTSLLLRDLRGLKIPGTVKVQELQKRYDKLWVTWEKALQDEDCAYWGRLYRNIYRNGFTFDPEALKRRLSVPKEIREQGAAAVGHYLEELEKQGAIQFNEARIIILGDKGAGKTSLARRLIDPKAPMTEENESTAGVDTLLWEIEKQNVNVHIWDFAGHTVTHAVHQFFLSEHCLYIIVYDGRTEGRNRLEYWLNHMTNYGEDSEAIILVNERDRHRVDIPINSLKEQYPIAAFYSFSIRDNVAGLTDFREFVVNYINSHPSWNNQEIPQNYYKVKEELEEYFIPSDPVKKKEHITKSEFKAIARKYNVQNTEILLKNLHALGISLWYKDMEEFDTLVLNPEWISQGVYKVINWVHQEQRYSLTLKDFEKVFREETDRYPIEKHSFIFKLMIFYELAYETKEGGCLIIPHLLQEDRPAHLPDFPIGNSLMLQYRSEQPLPPDTVSRFIVRHNREIKQEKGFYQVWRYGAILEDGSGTIALVREEDRTISVSVKGFQKTAYLTALRKTLNEIFSSYKTRQPELRYAIKIFGEISGKENNILWLTDKKIFNHAQDKVPYYDDIRQQNIDMDKYVVNYNINAENIIGGKGVLINKSVRNNFNFYDCNIRVQGCLNDLAQLLNEKGKKEEAREFEALAGILEKAEQYKTPEEMKKKGVLNRLKRLIEELGNPDSHLSKIVGGVKAGLDIVRDIVKGYNDLARWVGLD
;
A
#
# COMPACT_ATOMS: atom_id res chain seq x y z
N MET A 1 26.94 -36.89 4.20
CA MET A 1 25.96 -37.89 4.69
C MET A 1 24.83 -37.93 3.67
N ASP A 2 24.19 -39.07 3.45
CA ASP A 2 23.03 -39.15 2.56
C ASP A 2 21.81 -38.50 3.24
N VAL A 3 21.36 -37.34 2.72
CA VAL A 3 20.20 -36.61 3.25
C VAL A 3 18.94 -37.47 3.14
N GLU A 4 18.82 -38.29 2.09
CA GLU A 4 17.69 -39.24 1.95
C GLU A 4 17.69 -40.28 3.08
N ALA A 5 18.87 -40.74 3.51
CA ALA A 5 19.00 -41.65 4.65
C ALA A 5 18.60 -40.97 5.97
N PHE A 6 18.88 -39.68 6.13
CA PHE A 6 18.45 -38.91 7.29
C PHE A 6 16.93 -38.70 7.30
N GLU A 7 16.35 -38.26 6.18
CA GLU A 7 14.90 -38.08 6.00
C GLU A 7 14.14 -39.36 6.32
N LYS A 8 14.60 -40.50 5.78
CA LYS A 8 14.01 -41.80 6.04
C LYS A 8 14.06 -42.15 7.52
N ARG A 9 15.15 -41.82 8.21
CA ARG A 9 15.31 -42.07 9.64
C ARG A 9 14.39 -41.19 10.48
N ILE A 10 14.33 -39.88 10.22
CA ILE A 10 13.41 -38.97 10.91
C ILE A 10 11.96 -39.38 10.67
N SER A 11 11.59 -39.66 9.41
CA SER A 11 10.25 -40.10 9.04
C SER A 11 9.82 -41.34 9.83
N GLN A 12 10.71 -42.33 10.00
CA GLN A 12 10.42 -43.52 10.82
C GLN A 12 10.21 -43.21 12.30
N TYR A 13 10.96 -42.25 12.86
CA TYR A 13 10.80 -41.84 14.25
C TYR A 13 9.53 -41.01 14.47
N LEU A 14 9.24 -40.04 13.60
CA LEU A 14 8.06 -39.17 13.71
C LEU A 14 6.76 -39.96 13.51
N LYS A 15 6.75 -40.97 12.62
CA LYS A 15 5.61 -41.91 12.48
C LYS A 15 5.23 -42.60 13.79
N LYS A 16 6.20 -42.83 14.68
CA LYS A 16 6.01 -43.49 15.98
C LYS A 16 5.87 -42.51 17.16
N SER A 17 5.82 -41.20 16.89
CA SER A 17 5.77 -40.16 17.92
C SER A 17 4.36 -39.58 18.04
N LYS A 18 4.01 -39.10 19.24
CA LYS A 18 2.75 -38.39 19.46
C LYS A 18 2.72 -37.12 18.60
N GLU A 19 1.54 -36.70 18.17
CA GLU A 19 1.37 -35.50 17.34
C GLU A 19 2.03 -34.27 17.96
N GLU A 20 1.77 -34.00 19.24
CA GLU A 20 2.40 -32.92 20.01
C GLU A 20 3.94 -32.97 19.93
N GLN A 21 4.56 -34.16 20.05
CA GLN A 21 6.01 -34.32 19.94
C GLN A 21 6.53 -33.98 18.55
N VAL A 22 5.75 -34.27 17.51
CA VAL A 22 6.08 -33.93 16.11
C VAL A 22 6.05 -32.42 15.91
N LEU A 23 5.02 -31.75 16.45
CA LEU A 23 4.87 -30.30 16.33
C LEU A 23 5.97 -29.54 17.09
N TYR A 24 6.25 -29.91 18.34
CA TYR A 24 7.38 -29.33 19.09
C TYR A 24 8.72 -29.59 18.41
N PHE A 25 8.91 -30.77 17.81
CA PHE A 25 10.13 -31.07 17.05
C PHE A 25 10.30 -30.14 15.85
N ALA A 26 9.23 -29.89 15.10
CA ALA A 26 9.25 -28.99 13.95
C ALA A 26 9.58 -27.55 14.40
N TRP A 27 8.91 -27.05 15.44
CA TRP A 27 9.20 -25.73 16.02
C TRP A 27 10.64 -25.61 16.55
N HIS A 28 11.16 -26.66 17.18
CA HIS A 28 12.56 -26.74 17.60
C HIS A 28 13.54 -26.59 16.42
N CYS A 29 13.22 -27.19 15.28
CA CYS A 29 14.03 -27.06 14.06
C CYS A 29 13.99 -25.63 13.52
N ALA A 30 12.81 -25.01 13.48
CA ALA A 30 12.65 -23.62 13.04
C ALA A 30 13.44 -22.62 13.93
N VAL A 31 13.36 -22.75 15.26
CA VAL A 31 14.16 -21.92 16.19
C VAL A 31 15.67 -22.14 15.98
N ARG A 32 16.09 -23.36 15.62
CA ARG A 32 17.50 -23.66 15.28
C ARG A 32 17.93 -23.09 13.94
N ALA A 33 17.00 -22.79 13.04
CA ALA A 33 17.29 -22.21 11.74
C ALA A 33 17.65 -20.71 11.84
N LEU A 34 17.14 -20.01 12.86
CA LEU A 34 17.29 -18.56 13.01
C LEU A 34 18.72 -18.01 12.84
N PRO A 35 19.78 -18.59 13.44
CA PRO A 35 21.12 -18.04 13.30
C PRO A 35 21.70 -18.12 11.88
N PHE A 36 21.13 -18.97 11.02
CA PHE A 36 21.53 -19.08 9.62
C PHE A 36 20.97 -17.94 8.75
N LEU A 37 20.03 -17.15 9.27
CA LEU A 37 19.55 -15.95 8.58
C LEU A 37 20.67 -14.91 8.43
N SER A 38 21.51 -14.70 9.45
CA SER A 38 22.60 -13.71 9.41
C SER A 38 23.88 -14.25 8.74
N VAL A 39 23.83 -14.48 7.43
CA VAL A 39 25.03 -14.91 6.67
C VAL A 39 26.06 -13.78 6.67
N GLU A 40 27.32 -14.11 7.01
CA GLU A 40 28.41 -13.13 7.22
C GLU A 40 28.13 -12.10 8.33
N GLY A 41 27.16 -12.36 9.21
CA GLY A 41 26.81 -11.46 10.32
C GLY A 41 26.03 -10.23 9.90
N SER A 42 25.29 -10.28 8.79
CA SER A 42 24.40 -9.21 8.37
C SER A 42 23.14 -9.74 7.67
N PHE A 43 22.15 -8.86 7.51
CA PHE A 43 20.94 -9.09 6.70
C PHE A 43 20.98 -8.31 5.38
N ALA A 44 22.18 -7.97 4.91
CA ALA A 44 22.39 -7.03 3.80
C ALA A 44 21.85 -7.51 2.44
N TYR A 45 21.49 -8.79 2.33
CA TYR A 45 20.90 -9.40 1.15
C TYR A 45 19.42 -9.01 0.94
N TRP A 46 18.76 -8.48 1.96
CA TRP A 46 17.45 -7.81 1.82
C TRP A 46 17.63 -6.30 1.67
N GLU A 47 16.72 -5.66 0.93
CA GLU A 47 16.69 -4.20 0.85
C GLU A 47 16.44 -3.59 2.23
N LYS A 48 17.10 -2.47 2.53
CA LYS A 48 17.04 -1.84 3.85
C LYS A 48 15.60 -1.52 4.29
N GLN A 49 14.73 -1.19 3.33
CA GLN A 49 13.34 -0.81 3.59
C GLN A 49 12.46 -2.02 3.98
N GLU A 50 12.81 -3.23 3.53
CA GLU A 50 11.99 -4.44 3.72
C GLU A 50 12.47 -5.30 4.89
N ARG A 51 13.75 -5.19 5.28
CA ARG A 51 14.40 -5.99 6.32
C ARG A 51 13.58 -6.11 7.60
N GLN A 52 13.06 -4.98 8.09
CA GLN A 52 12.33 -4.94 9.36
C GLN A 52 11.03 -5.72 9.29
N GLN A 53 10.33 -5.70 8.15
CA GLN A 53 9.12 -6.49 7.95
C GLN A 53 9.44 -7.97 7.83
N PHE A 54 10.45 -8.33 7.04
CA PHE A 54 10.81 -9.72 6.83
C PHE A 54 11.27 -10.41 8.12
N LEU A 55 12.08 -9.72 8.93
CA LEU A 55 12.46 -10.19 10.26
C LEU A 55 11.23 -10.37 11.16
N TYR A 56 10.32 -9.40 11.16
CA TYR A 56 9.12 -9.49 11.99
C TYR A 56 8.20 -10.64 11.56
N THR A 57 7.98 -10.83 10.26
CA THR A 57 7.21 -11.96 9.72
C THR A 57 7.76 -13.29 10.24
N ILE A 58 9.08 -13.50 10.18
CA ILE A 58 9.71 -14.74 10.67
C ILE A 58 9.46 -14.95 12.16
N PHE A 59 9.66 -13.92 13.00
CA PHE A 59 9.45 -14.03 14.44
C PHE A 59 7.98 -14.22 14.81
N SER A 60 7.09 -13.45 14.18
CA SER A 60 5.64 -13.57 14.37
C SER A 60 5.14 -14.96 13.99
N THR A 61 5.64 -15.53 12.88
CA THR A 61 5.31 -16.89 12.45
C THR A 61 5.72 -17.94 13.48
N LEU A 62 6.91 -17.82 14.07
CA LEU A 62 7.37 -18.71 15.14
C LEU A 62 6.49 -18.61 16.40
N ASP A 63 6.10 -17.41 16.80
CA ASP A 63 5.22 -17.18 17.95
C ASP A 63 3.79 -17.71 17.70
N LYS A 64 3.22 -17.45 16.51
CA LYS A 64 1.90 -18.00 16.12
C LYS A 64 1.91 -19.52 16.05
N ASN A 65 2.98 -20.12 15.53
CA ASN A 65 3.13 -21.57 15.45
C ASN A 65 3.07 -22.20 16.85
N ILE A 66 3.88 -21.71 17.78
CA ILE A 66 3.92 -22.28 19.13
C ILE A 66 2.62 -22.03 19.91
N TRP A 67 1.96 -20.89 19.69
CA TRP A 67 0.63 -20.63 20.24
C TRP A 67 -0.42 -21.62 19.73
N ALA A 68 -0.44 -21.91 18.42
CA ALA A 68 -1.34 -22.90 17.85
C ALA A 68 -1.11 -24.31 18.43
N ILE A 69 0.15 -24.68 18.69
CA ILE A 69 0.51 -25.94 19.34
C ILE A 69 -0.08 -26.00 20.77
N LEU A 70 -0.05 -24.89 21.52
CA LEU A 70 -0.64 -24.81 22.86
C LEU A 70 -2.17 -24.92 22.84
N GLN A 71 -2.84 -24.20 21.93
CA GLN A 71 -4.31 -24.16 21.85
C GLN A 71 -4.92 -25.53 21.49
N ARG A 72 -4.23 -26.34 20.68
CA ARG A 72 -4.65 -27.74 20.40
C ARG A 72 -4.80 -28.62 21.64
N LYS A 73 -4.18 -28.22 22.76
CA LYS A 73 -4.23 -28.96 24.03
C LYS A 73 -5.50 -28.66 24.83
N GLU A 74 -6.13 -27.51 24.62
CA GLU A 74 -7.20 -26.99 25.46
C GLU A 74 -8.60 -27.16 24.84
N GLU A 75 -8.75 -27.01 23.52
CA GLU A 75 -10.05 -27.21 22.84
C GLU A 75 -9.87 -27.85 21.45
N GLY A 76 -10.83 -28.67 21.01
CA GLY A 76 -10.83 -29.32 19.71
C GLY A 76 -10.70 -28.31 18.57
N PHE A 77 -9.54 -28.33 17.92
CA PHE A 77 -9.03 -27.29 17.02
C PHE A 77 -9.86 -27.11 15.74
N SER A 78 -10.36 -25.90 15.50
CA SER A 78 -10.97 -25.48 14.23
C SER A 78 -10.61 -24.03 13.91
N ASP A 79 -9.46 -23.81 13.27
CA ASP A 79 -9.29 -23.03 12.04
C ASP A 79 -7.80 -22.67 11.87
N LEU A 80 -7.26 -22.91 10.68
CA LEU A 80 -5.86 -22.60 10.31
C LEU A 80 -5.75 -21.33 9.48
N SER A 81 -6.89 -20.72 9.15
CA SER A 81 -7.02 -19.54 8.31
C SER A 81 -6.24 -18.31 8.81
N ASP A 82 -6.03 -18.18 10.13
CA ASP A 82 -5.31 -17.04 10.75
C ASP A 82 -3.78 -17.18 10.77
N ILE A 83 -3.24 -18.36 10.47
CA ILE A 83 -1.79 -18.59 10.40
C ILE A 83 -1.37 -18.47 8.92
N ALA A 84 -1.23 -17.24 8.44
CA ALA A 84 -0.81 -16.95 7.07
C ALA A 84 0.60 -17.52 6.79
N VAL A 85 0.66 -18.75 6.25
CA VAL A 85 1.92 -19.43 5.89
C VAL A 85 2.49 -18.87 4.59
N GLU A 86 1.63 -18.39 3.68
CA GLU A 86 1.99 -17.86 2.36
C GLU A 86 2.97 -16.68 2.45
N ASP A 87 2.84 -15.84 3.48
CA ASP A 87 3.71 -14.68 3.68
C ASP A 87 5.14 -15.07 4.06
N THR A 88 5.34 -16.20 4.77
CA THR A 88 6.69 -16.62 5.20
C THR A 88 7.41 -17.44 4.13
N GLU A 89 6.70 -18.36 3.46
CA GLU A 89 7.27 -19.13 2.35
C GLU A 89 7.67 -18.21 1.19
N GLY A 90 6.84 -17.18 0.90
CA GLY A 90 7.14 -16.13 -0.08
C GLY A 90 8.49 -15.45 0.13
N LEU A 91 8.94 -15.28 1.39
CA LEU A 91 10.23 -14.67 1.73
C LEU A 91 11.42 -15.54 1.33
N ALA A 92 11.29 -16.87 1.31
CA ALA A 92 12.37 -17.73 0.88
C ALA A 92 12.74 -17.47 -0.60
N PHE A 93 11.75 -17.10 -1.41
CA PHE A 93 11.92 -16.76 -2.83
C PHE A 93 12.46 -15.35 -3.08
N THR A 94 12.50 -14.47 -2.07
CA THR A 94 13.10 -13.13 -2.20
C THR A 94 14.62 -13.14 -2.02
N VAL A 95 15.21 -14.27 -1.60
CA VAL A 95 16.63 -14.37 -1.25
C VAL A 95 17.41 -15.24 -2.23
N HIS A 96 18.48 -14.69 -2.79
CA HIS A 96 19.38 -15.43 -3.69
C HIS A 96 20.41 -16.32 -2.97
N ARG A 97 20.42 -16.34 -1.64
CA ARG A 97 21.33 -17.17 -0.81
C ARG A 97 20.63 -18.43 -0.33
N ASN A 98 21.06 -19.59 -0.82
CA ASN A 98 20.49 -20.91 -0.47
C ASN A 98 20.40 -21.14 1.05
N THR A 99 21.44 -20.80 1.82
CA THR A 99 21.42 -20.92 3.29
C THR A 99 20.22 -20.23 3.93
N VAL A 100 19.93 -18.99 3.51
CA VAL A 100 18.86 -18.18 4.09
C VAL A 100 17.51 -18.71 3.65
N ALA A 101 17.36 -19.06 2.36
CA ALA A 101 16.13 -19.63 1.83
C ALA A 101 15.72 -20.89 2.61
N TYR A 102 16.65 -21.84 2.82
CA TYR A 102 16.40 -23.03 3.62
C TYR A 102 16.11 -22.72 5.10
N ALA A 103 16.75 -21.70 5.68
CA ALA A 103 16.44 -21.30 7.04
C ALA A 103 15.00 -20.75 7.18
N VAL A 104 14.51 -20.03 6.15
CA VAL A 104 13.13 -19.53 6.09
C VAL A 104 12.13 -20.66 5.81
N PHE A 105 12.44 -21.59 4.89
CA PHE A 105 11.60 -22.76 4.65
C PHE A 105 11.44 -23.62 5.91
N ALA A 106 12.51 -23.80 6.70
CA ALA A 106 12.40 -24.51 7.98
C ALA A 106 11.38 -23.88 8.95
N VAL A 107 11.20 -22.54 8.90
CA VAL A 107 10.18 -21.83 9.67
C VAL A 107 8.79 -22.05 9.08
N ALA A 108 8.63 -21.93 7.76
CA ALA A 108 7.36 -22.17 7.07
C ALA A 108 6.87 -23.61 7.28
N ASP A 109 7.75 -24.60 7.14
CA ASP A 109 7.43 -26.01 7.31
C ASP A 109 7.08 -26.39 8.74
N ALA A 110 7.65 -25.71 9.74
CA ALA A 110 7.20 -25.88 11.11
C ALA A 110 5.73 -25.49 11.28
N VAL A 111 5.25 -24.50 10.53
CA VAL A 111 3.82 -24.15 10.48
C VAL A 111 3.02 -25.19 9.72
N TYR A 112 3.46 -25.58 8.53
CA TYR A 112 2.78 -26.63 7.75
C TYR A 112 2.70 -27.97 8.48
N SER A 113 3.57 -28.21 9.47
CA SER A 113 3.48 -29.39 10.34
C SER A 113 2.16 -29.47 11.12
N LEU A 114 1.48 -28.34 11.34
CA LEU A 114 0.12 -28.29 11.90
C LEU A 114 -0.91 -28.93 10.97
N LEU A 115 -0.71 -28.83 9.64
CA LEU A 115 -1.59 -29.42 8.62
C LEU A 115 -1.24 -30.88 8.37
N ASP A 116 0.04 -31.14 8.12
CA ASP A 116 0.57 -32.46 7.86
C ASP A 116 1.90 -32.66 8.57
N ARG A 117 1.90 -33.64 9.47
CA ARG A 117 3.08 -34.12 10.20
C ARG A 117 4.30 -34.43 9.34
N TYR A 118 4.13 -34.70 8.03
CA TYR A 118 5.26 -34.88 7.12
C TYR A 118 6.13 -33.62 7.00
N TYR A 119 5.57 -32.42 7.14
CA TYR A 119 6.33 -31.17 7.11
C TYR A 119 7.30 -31.01 8.28
N ALA A 120 7.12 -31.74 9.39
CA ALA A 120 8.15 -31.80 10.43
C ALA A 120 9.44 -32.49 9.96
N VAL A 121 9.35 -33.34 8.93
CA VAL A 121 10.54 -33.90 8.24
C VAL A 121 11.20 -32.79 7.43
N TYR A 122 10.43 -32.04 6.63
CA TYR A 122 10.97 -30.96 5.80
C TYR A 122 11.61 -29.85 6.63
N ALA A 123 10.99 -29.41 7.73
CA ALA A 123 11.58 -28.44 8.65
C ALA A 123 12.96 -28.88 9.18
N ALA A 124 13.13 -30.18 9.44
CA ALA A 124 14.42 -30.73 9.87
C ALA A 124 15.43 -30.87 8.72
N THR A 125 14.96 -31.25 7.54
CA THR A 125 15.77 -31.33 6.31
C THR A 125 16.28 -29.96 5.89
N ASP A 126 15.43 -28.95 5.87
CA ASP A 126 15.80 -27.58 5.48
C ASP A 126 16.76 -26.95 6.47
N LEU A 127 16.59 -27.22 7.76
CA LEU A 127 17.60 -26.86 8.76
C LEU A 127 18.96 -27.51 8.45
N ILE A 128 18.99 -28.77 7.99
CA ILE A 128 20.24 -29.40 7.55
C ILE A 128 20.78 -28.72 6.29
N TYR A 129 19.95 -28.46 5.28
CA TYR A 129 20.41 -27.78 4.08
C TYR A 129 20.96 -26.39 4.37
N ALA A 130 20.34 -25.63 5.27
CA ALA A 130 20.87 -24.35 5.74
C ALA A 130 22.27 -24.52 6.36
N ALA A 131 22.42 -25.49 7.26
CA ALA A 131 23.70 -25.79 7.91
C ALA A 131 24.78 -26.27 6.92
N GLU A 132 24.43 -27.14 5.97
CA GLU A 132 25.34 -27.67 4.95
C GLU A 132 25.78 -26.58 3.98
N ASN A 133 24.89 -25.69 3.54
CA ASN A 133 25.25 -24.56 2.70
C ASN A 133 26.16 -23.56 3.44
N TYR A 134 26.03 -23.45 4.77
CA TYR A 134 26.82 -22.50 5.57
C TYR A 134 28.21 -23.04 5.97
N TRP A 135 28.31 -24.29 6.42
CA TRP A 135 29.56 -24.90 6.93
C TRP A 135 30.17 -26.00 6.05
N GLY A 136 29.51 -26.37 4.95
CA GLY A 136 29.79 -27.59 4.22
C GLY A 136 29.19 -28.83 4.90
N MET A 137 29.27 -29.98 4.24
CA MET A 137 28.66 -31.24 4.69
C MET A 137 29.28 -31.73 6.02
N GLN A 138 28.49 -31.84 7.10
CA GLN A 138 29.00 -32.22 8.44
C GLN A 138 28.12 -33.26 9.16
N PRO A 139 28.66 -34.41 9.63
CA PRO A 139 27.87 -35.47 10.27
C PRO A 139 27.25 -35.12 11.63
N ASP A 140 27.84 -34.14 12.31
CA ASP A 140 27.59 -33.86 13.72
C ASP A 140 26.24 -33.16 13.93
N PHE A 141 25.79 -32.30 13.02
CA PHE A 141 24.53 -31.55 13.15
C PHE A 141 23.30 -32.47 13.01
N THR A 142 23.37 -33.47 12.13
CA THR A 142 22.34 -34.52 12.01
C THR A 142 22.19 -35.31 13.31
N SER A 143 23.32 -35.60 13.98
CA SER A 143 23.32 -36.35 15.24
C SER A 143 22.65 -35.55 16.38
N LEU A 144 22.76 -34.22 16.35
CA LEU A 144 22.08 -33.29 17.26
C LEU A 144 20.56 -33.38 17.11
N LEU A 145 20.03 -33.28 15.89
CA LEU A 145 18.59 -33.36 15.64
C LEU A 145 18.01 -34.74 16.03
N LEU A 146 18.72 -35.82 15.69
CA LEU A 146 18.32 -37.18 16.11
C LEU A 146 18.37 -37.36 17.64
N ARG A 147 19.16 -36.57 18.35
CA ARG A 147 19.20 -36.58 19.81
C ARG A 147 18.05 -35.76 20.40
N ASP A 148 17.76 -34.59 19.86
CA ASP A 148 16.60 -33.77 20.27
C ASP A 148 15.30 -34.55 20.10
N LEU A 149 15.14 -35.23 18.97
CA LEU A 149 14.00 -36.11 18.69
C LEU A 149 13.86 -37.26 19.71
N ARG A 150 14.98 -37.77 20.24
CA ARG A 150 14.99 -38.76 21.33
C ARG A 150 14.69 -38.13 22.69
N GLY A 151 15.18 -36.91 22.93
CA GLY A 151 14.94 -36.13 24.15
C GLY A 151 13.49 -35.67 24.30
N LEU A 152 12.76 -35.43 23.21
CA LEU A 152 11.31 -35.13 23.25
C LEU A 152 10.43 -36.26 23.81
N LYS A 153 11.01 -37.45 24.05
CA LYS A 153 10.35 -38.56 24.75
C LYS A 153 10.59 -38.54 26.27
N ILE A 154 11.50 -37.70 26.79
CA ILE A 154 11.94 -37.66 28.20
C ILE A 154 12.11 -36.18 28.62
N PRO A 155 11.26 -35.63 29.51
CA PRO A 155 11.36 -34.22 29.91
C PRO A 155 12.76 -33.87 30.46
N GLY A 156 13.37 -32.79 29.94
CA GLY A 156 14.49 -32.09 30.59
C GLY A 156 15.92 -32.60 30.36
N THR A 157 16.24 -33.37 29.31
CA THR A 157 17.62 -33.88 29.13
C THR A 157 18.21 -33.71 27.72
N VAL A 158 18.66 -32.50 27.38
CA VAL A 158 19.60 -32.29 26.27
C VAL A 158 20.82 -31.51 26.77
N LYS A 159 21.98 -32.18 26.86
CA LYS A 159 23.30 -31.62 27.22
C LYS A 159 24.31 -31.85 26.09
N VAL A 160 24.63 -30.86 25.27
CA VAL A 160 25.46 -31.01 24.04
C VAL A 160 26.75 -30.21 24.20
N GLN A 161 27.94 -30.82 24.30
CA GLN A 161 29.15 -30.07 24.73
C GLN A 161 30.17 -29.68 23.65
N GLU A 162 30.20 -30.29 22.46
CA GLU A 162 31.25 -29.98 21.44
C GLU A 162 30.74 -29.23 20.21
N LEU A 163 29.61 -29.65 19.60
CA LEU A 163 28.88 -28.86 18.59
C LEU A 163 28.46 -27.48 19.10
N GLN A 164 28.26 -27.36 20.42
CA GLN A 164 27.84 -26.12 21.06
C GLN A 164 28.78 -24.99 20.72
N LYS A 165 30.11 -25.16 20.75
CA LYS A 165 31.03 -24.03 20.58
C LYS A 165 30.93 -23.33 19.21
N ARG A 166 30.84 -24.09 18.12
CA ARG A 166 30.75 -23.52 16.76
C ARG A 166 29.37 -22.94 16.49
N TYR A 167 28.33 -23.68 16.86
CA TYR A 167 26.96 -23.22 16.69
C TYR A 167 26.62 -22.04 17.63
N ASP A 168 27.16 -22.02 18.85
CA ASP A 168 27.07 -20.88 19.78
C ASP A 168 27.74 -19.63 19.22
N LYS A 169 28.85 -19.78 18.48
CA LYS A 169 29.46 -18.64 17.77
C LYS A 169 28.53 -18.10 16.68
N LEU A 170 27.79 -18.96 16.01
CA LEU A 170 26.78 -18.54 15.02
C LEU A 170 25.66 -17.75 15.70
N TRP A 171 25.15 -18.22 16.84
CA TRP A 171 24.18 -17.47 17.64
C TRP A 171 24.72 -16.10 18.07
N VAL A 172 25.96 -16.00 18.53
CA VAL A 172 26.58 -14.69 18.90
C VAL A 172 26.68 -13.76 17.69
N THR A 173 27.00 -14.32 16.52
CA THR A 173 27.07 -13.55 15.26
C THR A 173 25.69 -13.04 14.86
N TRP A 174 24.65 -13.87 15.03
CA TRP A 174 23.27 -13.52 14.77
C TRP A 174 22.71 -12.48 15.74
N GLU A 175 22.98 -12.62 17.04
CA GLU A 175 22.61 -11.62 18.06
C GLU A 175 23.24 -10.25 17.74
N LYS A 176 24.50 -10.24 17.29
CA LYS A 176 25.17 -9.01 16.84
C LYS A 176 24.52 -8.44 15.58
N ALA A 177 24.22 -9.27 14.58
CA ALA A 177 23.56 -8.83 13.37
C ALA A 177 22.17 -8.22 13.66
N LEU A 178 21.42 -8.79 14.60
CA LEU A 178 20.14 -8.24 15.05
C LEU A 178 20.33 -6.93 15.82
N GLN A 179 21.38 -6.81 16.63
CA GLN A 179 21.71 -5.55 17.30
C GLN A 179 22.02 -4.43 16.30
N ASP A 180 22.74 -4.74 15.20
CA ASP A 180 23.04 -3.77 14.14
C ASP A 180 21.77 -3.30 13.38
N GLU A 181 20.69 -4.09 13.42
CA GLU A 181 19.36 -3.75 12.89
C GLU A 181 18.37 -3.30 14.00
N ASP A 182 18.85 -3.01 15.21
CA ASP A 182 18.05 -2.56 16.37
C ASP A 182 16.96 -3.57 16.83
N CYS A 183 17.19 -4.86 16.54
CA CYS A 183 16.31 -5.99 16.84
C CYS A 183 16.83 -6.86 18.01
N ALA A 184 17.58 -6.27 18.94
CA ALA A 184 18.27 -7.02 20.01
C ALA A 184 17.32 -7.83 20.92
N TYR A 185 16.08 -7.35 21.12
CA TYR A 185 15.03 -8.07 21.85
C TYR A 185 14.86 -9.52 21.34
N TRP A 186 14.64 -9.68 20.03
CA TRP A 186 14.39 -10.98 19.40
C TRP A 186 15.59 -11.91 19.50
N GLY A 187 16.79 -11.35 19.36
CA GLY A 187 18.05 -12.08 19.53
C GLY A 187 18.13 -12.71 20.93
N ARG A 188 17.92 -11.90 21.97
CA ARG A 188 17.94 -12.37 23.36
C ARG A 188 16.83 -13.37 23.65
N LEU A 189 15.61 -13.12 23.14
CA LEU A 189 14.44 -14.00 23.33
C LEU A 189 14.72 -15.41 22.82
N TYR A 190 14.99 -15.57 21.52
CA TYR A 190 15.17 -16.91 20.94
C TYR A 190 16.49 -17.56 21.37
N ARG A 191 17.53 -16.77 21.69
CA ARG A 191 18.75 -17.30 22.31
C ARG A 191 18.47 -17.92 23.67
N ASN A 192 17.65 -17.27 24.50
CA ASN A 192 17.27 -17.78 25.82
C ASN A 192 16.38 -19.02 25.71
N ILE A 193 15.39 -19.00 24.80
CA ILE A 193 14.58 -20.18 24.48
C ILE A 193 15.50 -21.35 24.10
N TYR A 194 16.44 -21.14 23.17
CA TYR A 194 17.40 -22.15 22.76
C TYR A 194 18.24 -22.69 23.93
N ARG A 195 18.83 -21.80 24.74
CA ARG A 195 19.73 -22.16 25.85
C ARG A 195 19.01 -22.90 26.98
N ASN A 196 17.74 -22.58 27.22
CA ASN A 196 16.95 -23.16 28.29
C ASN A 196 16.20 -24.44 27.85
N GLY A 197 16.63 -25.06 26.75
CA GLY A 197 16.02 -26.31 26.28
C GLY A 197 14.61 -26.11 25.72
N PHE A 198 14.39 -24.98 25.03
CA PHE A 198 13.14 -24.58 24.38
C PHE A 198 11.97 -24.26 25.30
N THR A 199 12.25 -23.91 26.55
CA THR A 199 11.23 -23.38 27.45
C THR A 199 10.96 -21.91 27.15
N PHE A 200 9.71 -21.50 27.26
CA PHE A 200 9.24 -20.12 27.11
C PHE A 200 8.11 -19.85 28.10
N ASP A 201 7.82 -18.57 28.32
CA ASP A 201 6.71 -18.11 29.16
C ASP A 201 5.45 -17.91 28.29
N PRO A 202 4.34 -18.65 28.53
CA PRO A 202 3.08 -18.50 27.79
C PRO A 202 2.48 -17.10 27.89
N GLU A 203 2.60 -16.40 29.02
CA GLU A 203 2.06 -15.05 29.18
C GLU A 203 2.88 -14.04 28.36
N ALA A 204 4.21 -14.18 28.37
CA ALA A 204 5.08 -13.39 27.50
C ALA A 204 4.79 -13.66 26.00
N LEU A 205 4.48 -14.90 25.62
CA LEU A 205 4.05 -15.23 24.26
C LEU A 205 2.72 -14.54 23.90
N LYS A 206 1.72 -14.61 24.79
CA LYS A 206 0.43 -13.94 24.59
C LYS A 206 0.61 -12.44 24.37
N ARG A 207 1.47 -11.79 25.15
CA ARG A 207 1.82 -10.37 24.98
C ARG A 207 2.43 -10.04 23.62
N ARG A 208 3.32 -10.91 23.09
CA ARG A 208 3.90 -10.72 21.75
C ARG A 208 2.86 -10.83 20.65
N LEU A 209 1.85 -11.69 20.84
CA LEU A 209 0.76 -11.88 19.89
C LEU A 209 -0.30 -10.77 19.98
N SER A 210 -0.42 -10.10 21.13
CA SER A 210 -1.34 -8.99 21.36
C SER A 210 -0.73 -7.60 21.08
N VAL A 211 0.46 -7.53 20.46
CA VAL A 211 1.05 -6.24 20.07
C VAL A 211 0.14 -5.55 19.04
N PRO A 212 -0.21 -4.26 19.22
CA PRO A 212 -1.03 -3.50 18.27
C PRO A 212 -0.54 -3.60 16.82
N LYS A 213 -1.47 -3.69 15.84
CA LYS A 213 -1.18 -3.86 14.40
C LYS A 213 -0.20 -2.80 13.89
N GLU A 214 -0.39 -1.58 14.32
CA GLU A 214 0.33 -0.39 13.91
C GLU A 214 1.78 -0.39 14.40
N ILE A 215 2.07 -1.11 15.49
CA ILE A 215 3.43 -1.36 15.97
C ILE A 215 4.04 -2.52 15.18
N ARG A 216 3.25 -3.57 14.88
CA ARG A 216 3.66 -4.70 14.04
C ARG A 216 4.08 -4.25 12.65
N GLU A 217 3.34 -3.32 12.05
CA GLU A 217 3.62 -2.70 10.74
C GLU A 217 4.84 -1.78 10.72
N GLN A 218 5.42 -1.44 11.88
CA GLN A 218 6.71 -0.74 11.92
C GLN A 218 7.90 -1.72 11.86
N GLY A 219 7.65 -3.02 11.97
CA GLY A 219 8.63 -4.09 11.85
C GLY A 219 9.31 -4.49 13.16
N ALA A 220 10.31 -5.36 13.05
CA ALA A 220 10.83 -6.14 14.18
C ALA A 220 11.43 -5.29 15.30
N ALA A 221 12.18 -4.24 14.96
CA ALA A 221 12.79 -3.34 15.95
C ALA A 221 11.72 -2.61 16.77
N ALA A 222 10.69 -2.06 16.13
CA ALA A 222 9.62 -1.33 16.81
C ALA A 222 8.85 -2.22 17.79
N VAL A 223 8.50 -3.43 17.35
CA VAL A 223 7.88 -4.44 18.22
C VAL A 223 8.79 -4.82 19.38
N GLY A 224 10.08 -5.03 19.11
CA GLY A 224 11.08 -5.36 20.13
C GLY A 224 11.19 -4.27 21.20
N HIS A 225 11.33 -3.00 20.80
CA HIS A 225 11.38 -1.87 21.73
C HIS A 225 10.10 -1.76 22.56
N TYR A 226 8.94 -1.92 21.93
CA TYR A 226 7.66 -1.88 22.63
C TYR A 226 7.56 -2.92 23.74
N LEU A 227 7.92 -4.17 23.42
CA LEU A 227 7.92 -5.28 24.37
C LEU A 227 8.95 -5.09 25.48
N GLU A 228 10.14 -4.59 25.16
CA GLU A 228 11.14 -4.25 26.16
C GLU A 228 10.66 -3.16 27.13
N GLU A 229 9.96 -2.15 26.64
CA GLU A 229 9.41 -1.08 27.48
C GLU A 229 8.27 -1.60 28.36
N LEU A 230 7.41 -2.49 27.85
CA LEU A 230 6.41 -3.19 28.66
C LEU A 230 7.06 -3.99 29.81
N GLU A 231 8.15 -4.72 29.51
CA GLU A 231 8.89 -5.50 30.50
C GLU A 231 9.57 -4.60 31.56
N LYS A 232 10.15 -3.47 31.15
CA LYS A 232 10.90 -2.56 32.04
C LYS A 232 10.00 -1.69 32.91
N GLN A 233 8.92 -1.16 32.35
CA GLN A 233 8.08 -0.12 32.97
C GLN A 233 6.81 -0.67 33.58
N GLY A 234 6.45 -1.91 33.25
CA GLY A 234 5.14 -2.48 33.54
C GLY A 234 4.12 -2.16 32.46
N ALA A 235 3.15 -3.05 32.35
CA ALA A 235 2.03 -2.98 31.44
C ALA A 235 0.82 -2.30 32.10
N ILE A 236 0.17 -1.40 31.37
CA ILE A 236 -1.12 -0.81 31.75
C ILE A 236 -2.13 -1.13 30.65
N GLN A 237 -3.35 -1.49 31.05
CA GLN A 237 -4.44 -1.69 30.10
C GLN A 237 -4.80 -0.37 29.41
N PHE A 238 -4.78 -0.39 28.09
CA PHE A 238 -5.12 0.72 27.22
C PHE A 238 -6.59 0.59 26.82
N ASN A 239 -7.47 1.17 27.62
CA ASN A 239 -8.91 1.07 27.47
C ASN A 239 -9.47 2.28 26.72
N GLU A 240 -9.01 2.52 25.50
CA GLU A 240 -9.47 3.66 24.70
C GLU A 240 -9.97 3.23 23.35
N ALA A 241 -11.17 3.70 23.00
CA ALA A 241 -11.78 3.47 21.70
C ALA A 241 -12.12 4.80 21.02
N ARG A 242 -12.25 4.76 19.70
CA ARG A 242 -12.70 5.91 18.89
C ARG A 242 -13.97 5.54 18.12
N ILE A 243 -14.97 6.41 18.18
CA ILE A 243 -16.17 6.34 17.34
C ILE A 243 -16.10 7.47 16.32
N ILE A 244 -16.30 7.17 15.05
CA ILE A 244 -16.41 8.17 13.98
C ILE A 244 -17.84 8.16 13.44
N ILE A 245 -18.54 9.29 13.55
CA ILE A 245 -19.92 9.42 13.08
C ILE A 245 -19.94 10.13 11.72
N LEU A 246 -20.45 9.45 10.69
CA LEU A 246 -20.54 9.95 9.31
C LEU A 246 -22.01 9.97 8.84
N GLY A 247 -22.27 10.73 7.78
CA GLY A 247 -23.61 10.92 7.22
C GLY A 247 -23.88 12.35 6.76
N ASP A 248 -24.96 12.54 6.01
CA ASP A 248 -25.28 13.81 5.39
C ASP A 248 -25.55 14.94 6.41
N LYS A 249 -25.44 16.19 5.95
CA LYS A 249 -25.79 17.35 6.77
C LYS A 249 -27.22 17.20 7.27
N GLY A 250 -27.39 17.34 8.59
CA GLY A 250 -28.71 17.27 9.20
C GLY A 250 -29.21 15.86 9.48
N ALA A 251 -28.48 14.78 9.17
CA ALA A 251 -28.94 13.40 9.42
C ALA A 251 -29.15 13.06 10.93
N GLY A 252 -28.54 13.83 11.84
CA GLY A 252 -28.69 13.67 13.30
C GLY A 252 -27.44 13.23 14.05
N LYS A 253 -26.27 13.32 13.42
CA LYS A 253 -24.97 12.90 13.96
C LYS A 253 -24.64 13.54 15.31
N THR A 254 -24.67 14.87 15.40
CA THR A 254 -24.43 15.62 16.63
C THR A 254 -25.40 15.26 17.76
N SER A 255 -26.68 15.07 17.42
CA SER A 255 -27.69 14.64 18.40
C SER A 255 -27.41 13.21 18.89
N LEU A 256 -26.97 12.30 18.02
CA LEU A 256 -26.55 10.96 18.40
C LEU A 256 -25.33 11.00 19.32
N ALA A 257 -24.30 11.77 18.94
CA ALA A 257 -23.04 11.88 19.68
C ALA A 257 -23.29 12.32 21.13
N ARG A 258 -24.11 13.36 21.33
CA ARG A 258 -24.54 13.82 22.65
C ARG A 258 -25.32 12.77 23.42
N ARG A 259 -26.23 12.06 22.76
CA ARG A 259 -27.12 11.07 23.37
C ARG A 259 -26.48 9.72 23.67
N LEU A 260 -25.34 9.41 23.03
CA LEU A 260 -24.49 8.28 23.42
C LEU A 260 -23.88 8.53 24.80
N ILE A 261 -23.44 9.76 25.07
CA ILE A 261 -22.86 10.15 26.37
C ILE A 261 -23.96 10.20 27.44
N ASP A 262 -24.94 11.09 27.23
CA ASP A 262 -26.10 11.25 28.10
C ASP A 262 -27.39 11.04 27.30
N PRO A 263 -28.12 9.92 27.50
CA PRO A 263 -29.39 9.65 26.84
C PRO A 263 -30.44 10.76 26.98
N LYS A 264 -30.31 11.63 27.98
CA LYS A 264 -31.21 12.76 28.23
C LYS A 264 -30.74 14.09 27.61
N ALA A 265 -29.61 14.09 26.91
CA ALA A 265 -29.08 15.29 26.29
C ALA A 265 -30.08 15.94 25.32
N PRO A 266 -30.10 17.28 25.26
CA PRO A 266 -30.98 18.01 24.35
C PRO A 266 -30.62 17.70 22.89
N MET A 267 -31.65 17.74 22.03
CA MET A 267 -31.44 17.70 20.58
C MET A 267 -30.75 18.99 20.12
N THR A 268 -30.09 18.94 18.97
CA THR A 268 -29.51 20.15 18.35
C THR A 268 -30.58 21.15 17.94
N GLU A 269 -30.26 22.45 18.04
CA GLU A 269 -31.10 23.54 17.51
C GLU A 269 -31.04 23.60 15.98
N GLU A 270 -32.01 24.23 15.31
CA GLU A 270 -32.07 24.27 13.82
C GLU A 270 -30.91 25.06 13.18
N ASN A 271 -30.36 26.03 13.90
CA ASN A 271 -29.20 26.85 13.52
C ASN A 271 -27.86 26.24 13.95
N GLU A 272 -27.87 25.15 14.71
CA GLU A 272 -26.67 24.51 15.19
C GLU A 272 -26.06 23.62 14.09
N SER A 273 -24.88 23.99 13.59
CA SER A 273 -24.16 23.20 12.60
C SER A 273 -22.70 23.00 12.98
N THR A 274 -22.25 21.75 12.98
CA THR A 274 -20.84 21.40 13.14
C THR A 274 -20.02 22.01 12.01
N ALA A 275 -19.06 22.87 12.36
CA ALA A 275 -18.20 23.58 11.41
C ALA A 275 -17.01 22.74 10.92
N GLY A 276 -16.83 21.52 11.39
CA GLY A 276 -15.71 20.67 10.96
C GLY A 276 -15.77 19.30 11.60
N VAL A 277 -15.08 19.11 12.71
CA VAL A 277 -15.16 17.90 13.53
C VAL A 277 -15.29 18.32 14.99
N ASP A 278 -16.31 17.82 15.67
CA ASP A 278 -16.43 17.99 17.13
C ASP A 278 -15.97 16.70 17.82
N THR A 279 -15.12 16.82 18.83
CA THR A 279 -14.65 15.68 19.64
C THR A 279 -15.32 15.70 21.01
N LEU A 280 -15.95 14.59 21.37
CA LEU A 280 -16.59 14.39 22.67
C LEU A 280 -15.98 13.17 23.37
N LEU A 281 -15.86 13.21 24.70
CA LEU A 281 -15.41 12.07 25.51
C LEU A 281 -16.63 11.39 26.15
N TRP A 282 -16.74 10.09 25.95
CA TRP A 282 -17.71 9.23 26.64
C TRP A 282 -16.97 8.27 27.57
N GLU A 283 -17.01 8.57 28.87
CA GLU A 283 -16.45 7.71 29.92
C GLU A 283 -17.45 6.60 30.26
N ILE A 284 -17.09 5.35 29.98
CA ILE A 284 -17.93 4.20 30.30
C ILE A 284 -17.49 3.61 31.65
N GLU A 285 -18.01 4.19 32.73
CA GLU A 285 -17.62 3.89 34.12
C GLU A 285 -17.64 2.40 34.46
N LYS A 286 -18.62 1.64 33.97
CA LYS A 286 -18.76 0.20 34.28
C LYS A 286 -17.61 -0.67 33.75
N GLN A 287 -16.87 -0.20 32.74
CA GLN A 287 -15.80 -0.97 32.10
C GLN A 287 -14.44 -0.25 32.11
N ASN A 288 -14.36 0.95 32.68
CA ASN A 288 -13.14 1.77 32.69
C ASN A 288 -12.58 1.97 31.27
N VAL A 289 -13.47 2.27 30.30
CA VAL A 289 -13.15 2.54 28.90
C VAL A 289 -13.48 3.98 28.55
N ASN A 290 -12.53 4.69 27.95
CA ASN A 290 -12.69 6.03 27.42
C ASN A 290 -13.00 5.95 25.93
N VAL A 291 -14.13 6.52 25.49
CA VAL A 291 -14.50 6.53 24.08
C VAL A 291 -14.49 7.95 23.52
N HIS A 292 -13.60 8.19 22.56
CA HIS A 292 -13.52 9.46 21.84
C HIS A 292 -14.49 9.44 20.65
N ILE A 293 -15.56 10.23 20.72
CA ILE A 293 -16.57 10.34 19.67
C ILE A 293 -16.24 11.54 18.78
N TRP A 294 -16.05 11.30 17.48
CA TRP A 294 -15.80 12.32 16.47
C TRP A 294 -17.04 12.50 15.61
N ASP A 295 -17.65 13.68 15.70
CA ASP A 295 -18.81 14.08 14.89
C ASP A 295 -18.36 14.97 13.74
N PHE A 296 -18.46 14.45 12.51
CA PHE A 296 -18.01 15.16 11.32
C PHE A 296 -19.12 16.03 10.71
N ALA A 297 -18.76 17.19 10.18
CA ALA A 297 -19.64 17.99 9.36
C ALA A 297 -20.07 17.21 8.10
N GLY A 298 -21.37 17.17 7.82
CA GLY A 298 -21.91 16.45 6.65
C GLY A 298 -21.86 17.25 5.34
N HIS A 299 -20.97 18.23 5.22
CA HIS A 299 -20.91 19.15 4.09
C HIS A 299 -20.03 18.59 2.96
N THR A 300 -20.45 18.76 1.70
CA THR A 300 -19.74 18.18 0.54
C THR A 300 -18.36 18.78 0.27
N VAL A 301 -18.18 20.04 0.64
CA VAL A 301 -16.92 20.79 0.46
C VAL A 301 -15.83 20.34 1.47
N THR A 302 -16.19 19.54 2.49
CA THR A 302 -15.30 19.13 3.58
C THR A 302 -14.93 17.66 3.57
N HIS A 303 -15.43 16.85 2.62
CA HIS A 303 -15.10 15.42 2.57
C HIS A 303 -13.61 15.17 2.40
N ALA A 304 -12.94 16.02 1.63
CA ALA A 304 -11.50 15.92 1.45
C ALA A 304 -10.74 16.12 2.77
N VAL A 305 -11.31 16.82 3.76
CA VAL A 305 -10.73 17.00 5.11
C VAL A 305 -10.87 15.72 5.96
N HIS A 306 -11.81 14.83 5.64
CA HIS A 306 -11.98 13.58 6.39
C HIS A 306 -10.73 12.69 6.32
N GLN A 307 -9.96 12.76 5.23
CA GLN A 307 -8.74 11.97 5.08
C GLN A 307 -7.67 12.27 6.15
N PHE A 308 -7.73 13.41 6.85
CA PHE A 308 -6.83 13.71 7.96
C PHE A 308 -7.13 12.90 9.22
N PHE A 309 -8.35 12.35 9.32
CA PHE A 309 -8.96 11.95 10.58
C PHE A 309 -9.60 10.56 10.52
N LEU A 310 -9.97 10.09 9.35
CA LEU A 310 -10.36 8.71 9.17
C LEU A 310 -9.12 7.84 9.37
N SER A 311 -9.22 6.91 10.32
CA SER A 311 -8.12 6.06 10.74
C SER A 311 -8.63 4.64 10.96
N GLU A 312 -7.69 3.73 11.11
CA GLU A 312 -7.93 2.36 11.54
C GLU A 312 -8.44 2.32 12.98
N HIS A 313 -8.92 1.13 13.39
CA HIS A 313 -9.27 0.81 14.77
C HIS A 313 -10.29 1.80 15.38
N CYS A 314 -11.28 2.18 14.58
CA CYS A 314 -12.41 3.00 14.99
C CYS A 314 -13.72 2.23 14.77
N LEU A 315 -14.74 2.53 15.57
CA LEU A 315 -16.10 2.12 15.25
C LEU A 315 -16.76 3.21 14.40
N TYR A 316 -17.16 2.88 13.19
CA TYR A 316 -17.88 3.83 12.34
C TYR A 316 -19.38 3.74 12.62
N ILE A 317 -20.04 4.88 12.79
CA ILE A 317 -21.50 4.96 12.85
C ILE A 317 -21.99 5.80 11.67
N ILE A 318 -22.64 5.17 10.71
CA ILE A 318 -23.21 5.83 9.54
C ILE A 318 -24.66 6.20 9.87
N VAL A 319 -24.92 7.49 10.06
CA VAL A 319 -26.26 8.02 10.35
C VAL A 319 -26.95 8.42 9.05
N TYR A 320 -28.07 7.77 8.76
CA TYR A 320 -28.84 7.97 7.55
C TYR A 320 -30.27 8.39 7.89
N ASP A 321 -30.78 9.46 7.29
CA ASP A 321 -32.13 9.99 7.61
C ASP A 321 -33.23 9.52 6.66
N GLY A 322 -32.87 8.79 5.60
CA GLY A 322 -33.82 8.26 4.63
C GLY A 322 -34.52 9.28 3.73
N ARG A 323 -34.17 10.57 3.82
CA ARG A 323 -34.86 11.66 3.09
C ARG A 323 -34.35 11.84 1.67
N THR A 324 -33.11 11.46 1.40
CA THR A 324 -32.46 11.63 0.11
C THR A 324 -32.85 10.49 -0.84
N GLU A 325 -33.50 10.81 -1.96
CA GLU A 325 -34.00 9.87 -2.99
C GLU A 325 -32.91 9.04 -3.73
N GLY A 326 -31.66 9.02 -3.26
CA GLY A 326 -30.56 8.30 -3.89
C GLY A 326 -29.90 7.29 -2.97
N ARG A 327 -30.11 5.99 -3.24
CA ARG A 327 -29.32 4.85 -2.71
C ARG A 327 -27.81 5.13 -2.70
N ASN A 328 -27.34 5.93 -3.65
CA ASN A 328 -25.96 6.35 -3.82
C ASN A 328 -25.35 7.10 -2.62
N ARG A 329 -26.14 7.72 -1.73
CA ARG A 329 -25.59 8.49 -0.58
C ARG A 329 -25.11 7.60 0.57
N LEU A 330 -25.85 6.54 0.91
CA LEU A 330 -25.38 5.58 1.92
C LEU A 330 -24.14 4.84 1.43
N GLU A 331 -24.17 4.37 0.18
CA GLU A 331 -23.01 3.73 -0.47
C GLU A 331 -21.82 4.69 -0.59
N TYR A 332 -22.06 6.00 -0.79
CA TYR A 332 -21.01 7.02 -0.75
C TYR A 332 -20.28 7.03 0.60
N TRP A 333 -21.01 7.08 1.72
CA TRP A 333 -20.40 7.08 3.05
C TRP A 333 -19.71 5.76 3.41
N LEU A 334 -20.26 4.63 2.98
CA LEU A 334 -19.65 3.31 3.16
C LEU A 334 -18.36 3.16 2.34
N ASN A 335 -18.34 3.63 1.09
CA ASN A 335 -17.12 3.68 0.28
C ASN A 335 -16.09 4.63 0.90
N HIS A 336 -16.54 5.77 1.43
CA HIS A 336 -15.69 6.72 2.13
C HIS A 336 -15.08 6.10 3.39
N MET A 337 -15.86 5.38 4.20
CA MET A 337 -15.32 4.60 5.32
C MET A 337 -14.32 3.56 4.81
N THR A 338 -14.69 2.74 3.82
CA THR A 338 -13.85 1.62 3.36
C THR A 338 -12.48 2.08 2.83
N ASN A 339 -12.44 3.23 2.16
CA ASN A 339 -11.19 3.77 1.61
C ASN A 339 -10.20 4.27 2.67
N TYR A 340 -10.66 4.62 3.88
CA TYR A 340 -9.80 5.26 4.89
C TYR A 340 -9.85 4.59 6.29
N GLY A 341 -10.82 3.72 6.55
CA GLY A 341 -11.06 3.07 7.84
C GLY A 341 -10.51 1.65 7.94
N GLU A 342 -9.91 1.13 6.86
CA GLU A 342 -9.31 -0.19 6.80
C GLU A 342 -10.20 -1.35 7.28
N ASP A 343 -9.82 -2.07 8.35
CA ASP A 343 -10.51 -3.22 8.91
C ASP A 343 -11.66 -2.81 9.88
N SER A 344 -11.95 -1.52 9.95
CA SER A 344 -12.98 -0.99 10.84
C SER A 344 -14.38 -1.33 10.33
N GLU A 345 -15.26 -1.74 11.24
CA GLU A 345 -16.66 -2.03 10.90
C GLU A 345 -17.57 -0.81 11.08
N ALA A 346 -18.65 -0.80 10.31
CA ALA A 346 -19.73 0.18 10.40
C ALA A 346 -20.94 -0.36 11.17
N ILE A 347 -21.56 0.49 11.98
CA ILE A 347 -22.95 0.35 12.38
C ILE A 347 -23.77 1.35 11.56
N ILE A 348 -24.78 0.86 10.86
CA ILE A 348 -25.71 1.72 10.12
C ILE A 348 -26.88 2.06 11.05
N LEU A 349 -27.08 3.35 11.30
CA LEU A 349 -28.23 3.86 12.05
C LEU A 349 -29.14 4.68 11.14
N VAL A 350 -30.35 4.17 10.92
CA VAL A 350 -31.42 4.91 10.26
C VAL A 350 -32.15 5.76 11.30
N ASN A 351 -32.02 7.08 11.19
CA ASN A 351 -32.71 8.03 12.03
C ASN A 351 -34.12 8.29 11.50
N GLU A 352 -35.11 7.62 12.07
CA GLU A 352 -36.52 7.70 11.67
C GLU A 352 -37.16 9.02 12.08
N ARG A 353 -36.90 10.10 11.34
CA ARG A 353 -37.51 11.41 11.59
C ARG A 353 -38.90 11.56 11.00
N ASP A 354 -39.12 10.92 9.85
CA ASP A 354 -40.36 10.98 9.08
C ASP A 354 -41.06 9.61 9.11
N ARG A 355 -42.37 9.56 8.83
CA ARG A 355 -43.15 8.30 8.83
C ARG A 355 -42.81 7.34 7.68
N HIS A 356 -41.95 7.74 6.75
CA HIS A 356 -41.54 6.92 5.61
C HIS A 356 -40.44 5.96 6.03
N ARG A 357 -40.72 4.66 5.97
CA ARG A 357 -39.71 3.62 6.15
C ARG A 357 -38.91 3.47 4.85
N VAL A 358 -37.60 3.62 4.94
CA VAL A 358 -36.70 3.31 3.82
C VAL A 358 -36.34 1.83 3.87
N ASP A 359 -36.58 1.13 2.76
CA ASP A 359 -36.11 -0.24 2.60
C ASP A 359 -34.63 -0.22 2.17
N ILE A 360 -33.77 -0.80 3.01
CA ILE A 360 -32.32 -0.85 2.79
C ILE A 360 -31.93 -2.31 2.60
N PRO A 361 -31.25 -2.68 1.50
CA PRO A 361 -30.84 -4.05 1.25
C PRO A 361 -29.62 -4.44 2.10
N ILE A 362 -29.84 -4.63 3.42
CA ILE A 362 -28.78 -4.84 4.43
C ILE A 362 -27.87 -6.01 4.07
N ASN A 363 -28.42 -7.13 3.60
CA ASN A 363 -27.60 -8.31 3.26
C ASN A 363 -26.66 -8.02 2.08
N SER A 364 -27.14 -7.34 1.03
CA SER A 364 -26.29 -6.94 -0.09
C SER A 364 -25.22 -5.93 0.31
N LEU A 365 -25.48 -5.08 1.32
CA LEU A 365 -24.47 -4.18 1.86
C LEU A 365 -23.44 -4.93 2.70
N LYS A 366 -23.86 -5.90 3.53
CA LYS A 366 -22.97 -6.76 4.34
C LYS A 366 -22.03 -7.61 3.50
N GLU A 367 -22.43 -7.99 2.27
CA GLU A 367 -21.55 -8.66 1.31
C GLU A 367 -20.46 -7.73 0.73
N GLN A 368 -20.70 -6.41 0.73
CA GLN A 368 -19.82 -5.43 0.09
C GLN A 368 -18.97 -4.64 1.08
N TYR A 369 -19.42 -4.51 2.32
CA TYR A 369 -18.83 -3.64 3.33
C TYR A 369 -18.80 -4.33 4.70
N PRO A 370 -17.78 -4.08 5.54
CA PRO A 370 -17.72 -4.59 6.91
C PRO A 370 -18.76 -3.87 7.78
N ILE A 371 -19.93 -4.50 7.98
CA ILE A 371 -21.04 -3.93 8.75
C ILE A 371 -21.37 -4.81 9.94
N ALA A 372 -21.05 -4.32 11.14
CA ALA A 372 -21.29 -4.99 12.41
C ALA A 372 -22.78 -5.11 12.72
N ALA A 373 -23.54 -4.01 12.57
CA ALA A 373 -24.95 -3.98 12.92
C ALA A 373 -25.77 -2.95 12.13
N PHE A 374 -27.09 -3.12 12.22
CA PHE A 374 -28.08 -2.22 11.63
C PHE A 374 -29.14 -1.89 12.68
N TYR A 375 -29.43 -0.60 12.84
CA TYR A 375 -30.47 -0.07 13.73
C TYR A 375 -31.35 0.93 12.99
N SER A 376 -32.63 0.98 13.36
CA SER A 376 -33.60 1.93 12.83
C SER A 376 -34.48 2.43 13.96
N PHE A 377 -34.35 3.72 14.33
CA PHE A 377 -35.19 4.36 15.35
C PHE A 377 -35.11 5.89 15.28
N SER A 378 -36.11 6.59 15.81
CA SER A 378 -36.04 8.04 16.04
C SER A 378 -35.07 8.34 17.17
N ILE A 379 -33.95 9.00 16.88
CA ILE A 379 -33.00 9.46 17.92
C ILE A 379 -33.70 10.39 18.92
N ARG A 380 -34.71 11.16 18.47
CA ARG A 380 -35.46 12.12 19.29
C ARG A 380 -36.43 11.42 20.24
N ASP A 381 -37.24 10.51 19.70
CA ASP A 381 -38.47 10.06 20.37
C ASP A 381 -38.38 8.62 20.93
N ASN A 382 -37.51 7.77 20.37
CA ASN A 382 -37.44 6.36 20.75
C ASN A 382 -36.35 6.09 21.80
N VAL A 383 -36.69 6.32 23.08
CA VAL A 383 -35.78 6.12 24.21
C VAL A 383 -35.33 4.66 24.35
N ALA A 384 -36.22 3.69 24.09
CA ALA A 384 -35.88 2.27 24.19
C ALA A 384 -34.84 1.89 23.11
N GLY A 385 -35.07 2.25 21.85
CA GLY A 385 -34.14 1.99 20.76
C GLY A 385 -32.77 2.64 20.95
N LEU A 386 -32.73 3.87 21.49
CA LEU A 386 -31.47 4.53 21.85
C LEU A 386 -30.74 3.80 22.99
N THR A 387 -31.46 3.29 23.97
CA THR A 387 -30.88 2.55 25.09
C THR A 387 -30.29 1.22 24.62
N ASP A 388 -31.05 0.45 23.82
CA ASP A 388 -30.59 -0.80 23.24
C ASP A 388 -29.36 -0.59 22.33
N PHE A 389 -29.38 0.47 21.53
CA PHE A 389 -28.24 0.86 20.69
C PHE A 389 -27.00 1.18 21.51
N ARG A 390 -27.16 1.97 22.58
CA ARG A 390 -26.05 2.35 23.47
C ARG A 390 -25.45 1.11 24.14
N GLU A 391 -26.27 0.20 24.65
CA GLU A 391 -25.80 -1.06 25.24
C GLU A 391 -25.05 -1.92 24.23
N PHE A 392 -25.55 -2.00 22.99
CA PHE A 392 -24.85 -2.70 21.92
C PHE A 392 -23.48 -2.09 21.63
N VAL A 393 -23.38 -0.78 21.45
CA VAL A 393 -22.11 -0.08 21.18
C VAL A 393 -21.10 -0.34 22.30
N VAL A 394 -21.54 -0.26 23.56
CA VAL A 394 -20.72 -0.58 24.72
C VAL A 394 -20.22 -2.02 24.66
N ASN A 395 -21.11 -2.99 24.48
CA ASN A 395 -20.73 -4.41 24.45
C ASN A 395 -19.81 -4.74 23.26
N TYR A 396 -20.05 -4.11 22.12
CA TYR A 396 -19.24 -4.24 20.93
C TYR A 396 -17.81 -3.77 21.20
N ILE A 397 -17.62 -2.54 21.70
CA ILE A 397 -16.29 -1.99 22.00
C ILE A 397 -15.52 -2.87 22.99
N ASN A 398 -16.18 -3.33 24.05
CA ASN A 398 -15.55 -4.17 25.08
C ASN A 398 -15.15 -5.57 24.60
N SER A 399 -15.90 -6.15 23.67
CA SER A 399 -15.64 -7.51 23.17
C SER A 399 -14.74 -7.53 21.93
N HIS A 400 -14.58 -6.39 21.25
CA HIS A 400 -13.83 -6.33 20.01
C HIS A 400 -12.31 -6.49 20.25
N PRO A 401 -11.62 -7.36 19.49
CA PRO A 401 -10.17 -7.57 19.61
C PRO A 401 -9.33 -6.31 19.40
N SER A 402 -9.85 -5.32 18.68
CA SER A 402 -9.16 -4.05 18.41
C SER A 402 -8.95 -3.18 19.65
N TRP A 403 -9.77 -3.31 20.70
CA TRP A 403 -9.66 -2.48 21.92
C TRP A 403 -9.54 -3.32 23.19
N ASN A 404 -9.97 -4.58 23.17
CA ASN A 404 -9.92 -5.45 24.34
C ASN A 404 -8.49 -5.96 24.62
N ASN A 405 -8.07 -5.94 25.90
CA ASN A 405 -6.77 -6.44 26.39
C ASN A 405 -5.51 -5.79 25.77
N GLN A 406 -5.61 -4.59 25.19
CA GLN A 406 -4.42 -3.87 24.76
C GLN A 406 -3.63 -3.42 25.99
N GLU A 407 -2.33 -3.72 26.01
CA GLU A 407 -1.41 -3.30 27.08
C GLU A 407 -0.37 -2.35 26.50
N ILE A 408 -0.19 -1.16 27.08
CA ILE A 408 0.88 -0.22 26.72
C ILE A 408 1.86 -0.01 27.90
N PRO A 409 3.13 0.36 27.62
CA PRO A 409 4.10 0.71 28.66
C PRO A 409 3.62 1.86 29.57
N GLN A 410 3.85 1.75 30.87
CA GLN A 410 3.42 2.76 31.84
C GLN A 410 3.99 4.17 31.56
N ASN A 411 5.24 4.26 31.09
CA ASN A 411 5.83 5.56 30.71
C ASN A 411 5.15 6.17 29.47
N TYR A 412 4.68 5.35 28.53
CA TYR A 412 3.95 5.81 27.35
C TYR A 412 2.58 6.36 27.77
N TYR A 413 1.90 5.65 28.68
CA TYR A 413 0.65 6.11 29.27
C TYR A 413 0.80 7.47 29.99
N LYS A 414 1.86 7.65 30.78
CA LYS A 414 2.14 8.93 31.45
C LYS A 414 2.44 10.08 30.50
N VAL A 415 3.15 9.82 29.39
CA VAL A 415 3.35 10.83 28.35
C VAL A 415 2.00 11.24 27.76
N LYS A 416 1.14 10.27 27.43
CA LYS A 416 -0.22 10.53 26.96
C LYS A 416 -1.01 11.37 27.97
N GLU A 417 -1.08 10.99 29.24
CA GLU A 417 -1.81 11.74 30.27
C GLU A 417 -1.34 13.21 30.32
N GLU A 418 -0.03 13.45 30.29
CA GLU A 418 0.50 14.82 30.29
C GLU A 418 0.14 15.57 29.01
N LEU A 419 0.17 14.92 27.83
CA LEU A 419 -0.29 15.54 26.59
C LEU A 419 -1.79 15.89 26.63
N GLU A 420 -2.60 15.03 27.25
CA GLU A 420 -4.03 15.28 27.46
C GLU A 420 -4.27 16.44 28.42
N GLU A 421 -3.48 16.57 29.49
CA GLU A 421 -3.55 17.71 30.41
C GLU A 421 -3.24 19.05 29.71
N TYR A 422 -2.36 19.06 28.71
CA TYR A 422 -2.14 20.26 27.90
C TYR A 422 -3.38 20.64 27.08
N PHE A 423 -4.16 19.67 26.62
CA PHE A 423 -5.35 19.91 25.79
C PHE A 423 -6.63 20.12 26.61
N ILE A 424 -6.81 19.40 27.71
CA ILE A 424 -7.95 19.48 28.63
C ILE A 424 -7.42 19.84 30.04
N PRO A 425 -6.83 21.03 30.22
CA PRO A 425 -6.32 21.43 31.53
C PRO A 425 -7.47 21.72 32.49
N SER A 426 -7.22 21.54 33.80
CA SER A 426 -8.13 22.01 34.85
C SER A 426 -8.34 23.53 34.84
N ASP A 427 -7.43 24.28 34.20
CA ASP A 427 -7.50 25.72 33.98
C ASP A 427 -7.59 26.02 32.46
N PRO A 428 -8.77 26.44 31.94
CA PRO A 428 -8.99 26.66 30.50
C PRO A 428 -8.00 27.64 29.84
N VAL A 429 -7.39 28.54 30.61
CA VAL A 429 -6.42 29.53 30.10
C VAL A 429 -5.10 28.87 29.66
N LYS A 430 -4.82 27.66 30.15
CA LYS A 430 -3.59 26.90 29.83
C LYS A 430 -3.75 25.92 28.65
N LYS A 431 -4.94 25.90 28.03
CA LYS A 431 -5.25 24.96 26.95
C LYS A 431 -4.32 25.20 25.76
N LYS A 432 -3.60 24.16 25.35
CA LYS A 432 -2.78 24.12 24.14
C LYS A 432 -3.36 23.09 23.17
N GLU A 433 -3.66 23.53 21.96
CA GLU A 433 -4.09 22.64 20.87
C GLU A 433 -2.91 22.02 20.10
N HIS A 434 -1.71 22.57 20.31
CA HIS A 434 -0.46 22.11 19.72
C HIS A 434 0.73 22.40 20.64
N ILE A 435 1.81 21.63 20.50
CA ILE A 435 3.10 21.85 21.17
C ILE A 435 4.26 21.77 20.17
N THR A 436 5.44 22.21 20.59
CA THR A 436 6.68 22.05 19.84
C THR A 436 7.26 20.64 20.01
N LYS A 437 8.13 20.22 19.08
CA LYS A 437 8.88 18.96 19.21
C LYS A 437 9.82 19.00 20.41
N SER A 438 10.34 20.18 20.74
CA SER A 438 11.18 20.36 21.92
C SER A 438 10.41 20.14 23.21
N GLU A 439 9.18 20.66 23.32
CA GLU A 439 8.27 20.38 24.44
C GLU A 439 7.93 18.89 24.51
N PHE A 440 7.54 18.25 23.40
CA PHE A 440 7.28 16.82 23.37
C PHE A 440 8.48 15.98 23.84
N LYS A 441 9.69 16.28 23.33
CA LYS A 441 10.92 15.61 23.74
C LYS A 441 11.23 15.83 25.23
N ALA A 442 10.88 16.98 25.79
CA ALA A 442 11.03 17.24 27.21
C ALA A 442 10.07 16.37 28.05
N ILE A 443 8.80 16.24 27.63
CA ILE A 443 7.81 15.36 28.27
C ILE A 443 8.25 13.89 28.18
N ALA A 444 8.69 13.44 27.00
CA ALA A 444 9.18 12.07 26.83
C ALA A 444 10.40 11.78 27.73
N ARG A 445 11.36 12.71 27.83
CA ARG A 445 12.51 12.60 28.73
C ARG A 445 12.12 12.57 30.21
N LYS A 446 11.12 13.35 30.62
CA LYS A 446 10.58 13.37 32.00
C LYS A 446 10.13 11.98 32.45
N TYR A 447 9.59 11.18 31.53
CA TYR A 447 9.15 9.80 31.79
C TYR A 447 10.12 8.73 31.28
N ASN A 448 11.39 9.08 31.05
CA ASN A 448 12.45 8.16 30.63
C ASN A 448 12.22 7.45 29.28
N VAL A 449 11.41 8.04 28.40
CA VAL A 449 11.25 7.53 27.02
C VAL A 449 12.42 8.02 26.19
N GLN A 450 13.29 7.10 25.76
CA GLN A 450 14.46 7.41 24.93
C GLN A 450 14.09 7.52 23.45
N ASN A 451 13.26 6.61 22.94
CA ASN A 451 12.88 6.58 21.53
C ASN A 451 11.60 7.38 21.25
N THR A 452 11.77 8.71 21.19
CA THR A 452 10.66 9.66 21.02
C THR A 452 9.95 9.53 19.68
N GLU A 453 10.64 9.06 18.63
CA GLU A 453 10.05 8.91 17.30
C GLU A 453 9.10 7.70 17.23
N ILE A 454 9.49 6.56 17.80
CA ILE A 454 8.61 5.39 17.92
C ILE A 454 7.40 5.72 18.80
N LEU A 455 7.60 6.42 19.92
CA LEU A 455 6.49 6.84 20.76
C LEU A 455 5.52 7.75 19.99
N LEU A 456 6.01 8.73 19.23
CA LEU A 456 5.15 9.59 18.39
C LEU A 456 4.36 8.79 17.37
N LYS A 457 4.99 7.82 16.68
CA LYS A 457 4.29 6.94 15.74
C LYS A 457 3.21 6.12 16.43
N ASN A 458 3.49 5.59 17.61
CA ASN A 458 2.52 4.81 18.38
C ASN A 458 1.37 5.69 18.87
N LEU A 459 1.64 6.87 19.42
CA LEU A 459 0.58 7.82 19.82
C LEU A 459 -0.22 8.34 18.62
N HIS A 460 0.40 8.46 17.44
CA HIS A 460 -0.28 8.80 16.20
C HIS A 460 -1.18 7.69 15.70
N ALA A 461 -0.71 6.45 15.69
CA ALA A 461 -1.49 5.27 15.35
C ALA A 461 -2.71 5.10 16.27
N LEU A 462 -2.51 5.27 17.58
CA LEU A 462 -3.58 5.28 18.58
C LEU A 462 -4.46 6.56 18.47
N GLY A 463 -4.08 7.52 17.62
CA GLY A 463 -4.69 8.84 17.39
C GLY A 463 -4.86 9.70 18.65
N ILE A 464 -3.96 9.53 19.61
CA ILE A 464 -3.80 10.38 20.79
C ILE A 464 -3.12 11.71 20.40
N SER A 465 -2.14 11.67 19.50
CA SER A 465 -1.47 12.87 18.98
C SER A 465 -1.23 12.77 17.49
N LEU A 466 -1.62 13.77 16.70
CA LEU A 466 -1.41 13.72 15.26
C LEU A 466 0.00 14.21 14.90
N TRP A 467 0.81 13.30 14.34
CA TRP A 467 2.16 13.61 13.88
C TRP A 467 2.30 13.32 12.39
N TYR A 468 2.60 14.36 11.61
CA TYR A 468 2.78 14.25 10.16
C TYR A 468 4.27 14.09 9.84
N LYS A 469 4.68 12.85 9.56
CA LYS A 469 6.09 12.45 9.36
C LYS A 469 6.80 13.26 8.28
N ASP A 470 6.15 13.58 7.16
CA ASP A 470 6.81 14.29 6.06
C ASP A 470 6.73 15.82 6.18
N MET A 471 6.40 16.33 7.37
CA MET A 471 6.36 17.75 7.71
C MET A 471 7.40 18.05 8.82
N GLU A 472 8.56 17.38 8.78
CA GLU A 472 9.55 17.47 9.85
C GLU A 472 10.15 18.87 10.03
N GLU A 473 10.12 19.70 8.99
CA GLU A 473 10.58 21.07 9.02
C GLU A 473 9.76 21.96 9.97
N PHE A 474 8.54 21.56 10.32
CA PHE A 474 7.69 22.28 11.24
C PHE A 474 7.89 21.80 12.68
N ASP A 475 8.07 22.75 13.60
CA ASP A 475 8.13 22.52 15.03
C ASP A 475 6.71 22.53 15.66
N THR A 476 5.77 21.81 15.03
CA THR A 476 4.37 21.73 15.47
C THR A 476 3.94 20.26 15.58
N LEU A 477 3.60 19.82 16.78
CA LEU A 477 2.88 18.60 17.08
C LEU A 477 1.44 18.96 17.45
N VAL A 478 0.46 18.38 16.77
CA VAL A 478 -0.95 18.71 17.00
C VAL A 478 -1.53 17.75 18.04
N LEU A 479 -2.07 18.33 19.11
CA LEU A 479 -2.74 17.61 20.20
C LEU A 479 -4.26 17.55 19.97
N ASN A 480 -4.83 18.57 19.33
CA ASN A 480 -6.25 18.62 18.99
C ASN A 480 -6.48 18.45 17.48
N PRO A 481 -6.98 17.30 17.01
CA PRO A 481 -7.40 17.11 15.62
C PRO A 481 -8.36 18.19 15.11
N GLU A 482 -9.25 18.70 15.97
CA GLU A 482 -10.19 19.76 15.63
C GLU A 482 -9.49 21.05 15.17
N TRP A 483 -8.32 21.38 15.74
CA TRP A 483 -7.57 22.58 15.33
C TRP A 483 -7.19 22.53 13.84
N ILE A 484 -6.84 21.35 13.33
CA ILE A 484 -6.56 21.19 11.90
C ILE A 484 -7.85 21.26 11.10
N SER A 485 -8.90 20.55 11.54
CA SER A 485 -10.15 20.45 10.78
C SER A 485 -10.80 21.83 10.62
N GLN A 486 -10.89 22.59 11.71
CA GLN A 486 -11.42 23.95 11.74
C GLN A 486 -10.53 24.91 10.96
N GLY A 487 -9.21 24.78 11.08
CA GLY A 487 -8.24 25.60 10.34
C GLY A 487 -8.41 25.46 8.82
N VAL A 488 -8.40 24.22 8.32
CA VAL A 488 -8.58 23.92 6.89
C VAL A 488 -10.01 24.29 6.44
N TYR A 489 -11.02 24.05 7.27
CA TYR A 489 -12.39 24.43 6.96
C TYR A 489 -12.57 25.94 6.76
N LYS A 490 -12.02 26.76 7.68
CA LYS A 490 -12.06 28.22 7.56
C LYS A 490 -11.39 28.68 6.27
N VAL A 491 -10.26 28.08 5.91
CA VAL A 491 -9.59 28.33 4.63
C VAL A 491 -10.51 28.03 3.44
N ILE A 492 -11.08 26.83 3.38
CA ILE A 492 -11.97 26.39 2.30
C ILE A 492 -13.19 27.32 2.18
N ASN A 493 -13.84 27.62 3.31
CA ASN A 493 -15.01 28.49 3.35
C ASN A 493 -14.70 29.92 2.93
N TRP A 494 -13.59 30.48 3.39
CA TRP A 494 -13.18 31.83 3.02
C TRP A 494 -12.92 31.91 1.51
N VAL A 495 -12.19 30.93 0.95
CA VAL A 495 -11.91 30.83 -0.49
C VAL A 495 -13.23 30.76 -1.29
N HIS A 496 -14.16 29.92 -0.85
CA HIS A 496 -15.49 29.79 -1.45
C HIS A 496 -16.32 31.09 -1.38
N GLN A 497 -16.36 31.75 -0.23
CA GLN A 497 -17.12 33.00 -0.02
C GLN A 497 -16.57 34.17 -0.84
N GLU A 498 -15.24 34.28 -0.94
CA GLU A 498 -14.57 35.31 -1.73
C GLU A 498 -14.69 35.08 -3.24
N GLN A 499 -15.26 33.94 -3.68
CA GLN A 499 -15.31 33.52 -5.08
C GLN A 499 -13.92 33.53 -5.73
N ARG A 500 -12.89 33.30 -4.92
CA ARG A 500 -11.50 33.13 -5.36
C ARG A 500 -11.23 31.64 -5.41
N TYR A 501 -10.53 31.17 -6.45
CA TYR A 501 -10.09 29.77 -6.51
C TYR A 501 -8.69 29.58 -5.91
N SER A 502 -8.12 30.65 -5.37
CA SER A 502 -6.75 30.69 -4.90
C SER A 502 -6.58 31.54 -3.66
N LEU A 503 -5.53 31.25 -2.89
CA LEU A 503 -5.23 31.85 -1.60
C LEU A 503 -3.73 32.05 -1.44
N THR A 504 -3.27 33.24 -1.05
CA THR A 504 -1.86 33.46 -0.70
C THR A 504 -1.62 33.25 0.79
N LEU A 505 -0.37 33.04 1.21
CA LEU A 505 -0.04 32.99 2.65
C LEU A 505 -0.48 34.23 3.43
N LYS A 506 -0.44 35.43 2.82
CA LYS A 506 -0.92 36.67 3.45
C LYS A 506 -2.43 36.71 3.66
N ASP A 507 -3.19 35.99 2.84
CA ASP A 507 -4.63 35.93 3.00
C ASP A 507 -5.03 35.10 4.23
N PHE A 508 -4.16 34.23 4.76
CA PHE A 508 -4.42 33.50 6.02
C PHE A 508 -4.63 34.46 7.21
N GLU A 509 -3.97 35.61 7.22
CA GLU A 509 -4.22 36.66 8.22
C GLU A 509 -5.66 37.20 8.18
N LYS A 510 -6.30 37.17 6.99
CA LYS A 510 -7.70 37.54 6.83
C LYS A 510 -8.62 36.39 7.21
N VAL A 511 -8.28 35.17 6.79
CA VAL A 511 -9.02 33.94 7.13
C VAL A 511 -9.14 33.79 8.65
N PHE A 512 -8.06 34.02 9.38
CA PHE A 512 -7.98 33.80 10.83
C PHE A 512 -8.10 35.09 11.66
N ARG A 513 -8.60 36.18 11.08
CA ARG A 513 -8.65 37.49 11.75
C ARG A 513 -9.37 37.47 13.10
N GLU A 514 -10.45 36.70 13.20
CA GLU A 514 -11.28 36.60 14.41
C GLU A 514 -10.71 35.62 15.44
N GLU A 515 -9.70 34.82 15.08
CA GLU A 515 -9.12 33.75 15.92
C GLU A 515 -7.59 33.78 15.87
N THR A 516 -7.00 34.98 15.89
CA THR A 516 -5.53 35.17 15.81
C THR A 516 -4.77 34.52 16.95
N ASP A 517 -5.37 34.42 18.15
CA ASP A 517 -4.79 33.71 19.29
C ASP A 517 -4.76 32.18 19.06
N ARG A 518 -5.76 31.63 18.36
CA ARG A 518 -5.88 30.20 18.05
C ARG A 518 -5.04 29.79 16.84
N TYR A 519 -4.94 30.66 15.84
CA TYR A 519 -4.17 30.46 14.60
C TYR A 519 -3.17 31.60 14.38
N PRO A 520 -2.09 31.64 15.17
CA PRO A 520 -1.10 32.70 15.06
C PRO A 520 -0.29 32.58 13.75
N ILE A 521 0.32 33.68 13.32
CA ILE A 521 0.93 33.85 11.99
C ILE A 521 1.98 32.77 11.69
N GLU A 522 2.77 32.38 12.68
CA GLU A 522 3.78 31.33 12.57
C GLU A 522 3.21 29.94 12.24
N LYS A 523 1.90 29.72 12.42
CA LYS A 523 1.21 28.48 12.09
C LYS A 523 0.56 28.47 10.71
N HIS A 524 0.46 29.62 10.03
CA HIS A 524 -0.17 29.71 8.72
C HIS A 524 0.57 28.86 7.66
N SER A 525 1.90 28.87 7.69
CA SER A 525 2.72 28.03 6.80
C SER A 525 2.53 26.54 7.04
N PHE A 526 2.26 26.13 8.29
CA PHE A 526 1.97 24.74 8.62
C PHE A 526 0.66 24.30 7.96
N ILE A 527 -0.43 25.04 8.14
CA ILE A 527 -1.73 24.72 7.51
C ILE A 527 -1.62 24.74 5.98
N PHE A 528 -0.91 25.73 5.42
CA PHE A 528 -0.65 25.81 3.98
C PHE A 528 0.03 24.55 3.42
N LYS A 529 1.11 24.08 4.07
CA LYS A 529 1.82 22.86 3.63
C LYS A 529 1.04 21.59 3.94
N LEU A 530 0.27 21.55 5.02
CA LEU A 530 -0.60 20.42 5.36
C LEU A 530 -1.63 20.14 4.25
N MET A 531 -2.25 21.19 3.70
CA MET A 531 -3.20 21.04 2.59
C MET A 531 -2.53 20.51 1.31
N ILE A 532 -1.27 20.85 1.07
CA ILE A 532 -0.50 20.31 -0.07
C ILE A 532 -0.13 18.85 0.17
N PHE A 533 0.34 18.54 1.37
CA PHE A 533 0.77 17.19 1.76
C PHE A 533 -0.35 16.16 1.58
N TYR A 534 -1.57 16.52 1.99
CA TYR A 534 -2.75 15.67 1.83
C TYR A 534 -3.44 15.80 0.47
N GLU A 535 -2.76 16.36 -0.54
CA GLU A 535 -3.25 16.47 -1.90
C GLU A 535 -4.63 17.18 -2.03
N LEU A 536 -4.95 18.07 -1.07
CA LEU A 536 -6.14 18.93 -1.13
C LEU A 536 -5.95 20.12 -2.06
N ALA A 537 -4.70 20.56 -2.17
CA ALA A 537 -4.35 21.76 -2.85
C ALA A 537 -2.94 21.65 -3.45
N TYR A 538 -2.64 22.53 -4.40
CA TYR A 538 -1.29 22.65 -4.95
C TYR A 538 -0.82 24.10 -4.93
N GLU A 539 0.49 24.27 -4.86
CA GLU A 539 1.13 25.58 -4.98
C GLU A 539 1.36 25.91 -6.46
N THR A 540 1.01 27.13 -6.88
CA THR A 540 1.26 27.61 -8.25
C THR A 540 2.74 27.60 -8.61
N LYS A 541 3.06 27.57 -9.91
CA LYS A 541 4.44 27.59 -10.43
C LYS A 541 5.26 28.79 -9.95
N GLU A 542 4.60 29.94 -9.77
CA GLU A 542 5.20 31.20 -9.32
C GLU A 542 5.48 31.21 -7.81
N GLY A 543 4.93 30.25 -7.07
CA GLY A 543 5.07 30.12 -5.62
C GLY A 543 4.13 31.04 -4.84
N GLY A 544 3.89 30.69 -3.57
CA GLY A 544 3.19 31.54 -2.59
C GLY A 544 1.67 31.67 -2.77
N CYS A 545 1.09 30.97 -3.75
CA CYS A 545 -0.34 30.93 -3.99
C CYS A 545 -0.83 29.47 -4.08
N LEU A 546 -1.84 29.15 -3.27
CA LEU A 546 -2.47 27.84 -3.11
C LEU A 546 -3.74 27.78 -3.97
N ILE A 547 -3.94 26.69 -4.72
CA ILE A 547 -5.16 26.42 -5.47
C ILE A 547 -5.79 25.14 -4.94
N ILE A 548 -7.10 25.17 -4.70
CA ILE A 548 -7.88 24.01 -4.22
C ILE A 548 -8.71 23.48 -5.40
N PRO A 549 -8.32 22.37 -6.06
CA PRO A 549 -8.99 21.87 -7.27
C PRO A 549 -10.49 21.64 -7.09
N HIS A 550 -10.88 21.14 -5.91
CA HIS A 550 -12.28 20.84 -5.59
C HIS A 550 -13.19 22.09 -5.57
N LEU A 551 -12.61 23.28 -5.42
CA LEU A 551 -13.33 24.56 -5.44
C LEU A 551 -13.32 25.25 -6.81
N LEU A 552 -12.62 24.70 -7.79
CA LEU A 552 -12.61 25.25 -9.15
C LEU A 552 -14.01 25.22 -9.76
N GLN A 553 -14.18 25.97 -10.85
CA GLN A 553 -15.43 25.93 -11.62
C GLN A 553 -15.76 24.51 -12.05
N GLU A 554 -17.05 24.16 -11.98
CA GLU A 554 -17.52 22.84 -12.42
C GLU A 554 -17.48 22.70 -13.94
N ASP A 555 -17.79 23.79 -14.66
CA ASP A 555 -17.82 23.79 -16.11
C ASP A 555 -16.40 23.81 -16.70
N ARG A 556 -16.27 23.21 -17.87
CA ARG A 556 -15.01 23.06 -18.60
C ARG A 556 -14.70 24.30 -19.45
N PRO A 557 -13.44 24.50 -19.89
CA PRO A 557 -13.10 25.53 -20.86
C PRO A 557 -13.94 25.42 -22.14
N ALA A 558 -14.31 26.57 -22.73
CA ALA A 558 -15.16 26.64 -23.93
C ALA A 558 -14.59 25.87 -25.14
N HIS A 559 -13.26 25.73 -25.21
CA HIS A 559 -12.57 25.00 -26.27
C HIS A 559 -11.69 23.91 -25.67
N LEU A 560 -12.01 22.65 -25.99
CA LEU A 560 -11.17 21.50 -25.67
C LEU A 560 -10.28 21.14 -26.87
N PRO A 561 -9.06 20.59 -26.64
CA PRO A 561 -8.24 20.07 -27.72
C PRO A 561 -8.96 18.90 -28.41
N ASP A 562 -8.88 18.85 -29.74
CA ASP A 562 -9.35 17.69 -30.49
C ASP A 562 -8.35 16.53 -30.42
N PHE A 563 -8.84 15.30 -30.35
CA PHE A 563 -8.05 14.08 -30.28
C PHE A 563 -8.48 13.11 -31.38
N PRO A 564 -8.04 13.33 -32.64
CA PRO A 564 -8.45 12.50 -33.76
C PRO A 564 -7.94 11.06 -33.62
N ILE A 565 -8.80 10.11 -33.99
CA ILE A 565 -8.58 8.67 -33.86
C ILE A 565 -7.41 8.21 -34.76
N GLY A 566 -6.38 7.63 -34.15
CA GLY A 566 -5.17 7.13 -34.82
C GLY A 566 -3.95 8.05 -34.64
N ASN A 567 -4.18 9.35 -34.45
CA ASN A 567 -3.12 10.28 -34.05
C ASN A 567 -3.01 10.42 -32.53
N SER A 568 -4.07 10.02 -31.82
CA SER A 568 -4.18 10.11 -30.36
C SER A 568 -4.25 8.71 -29.72
N LEU A 569 -3.85 8.63 -28.47
CA LEU A 569 -4.06 7.48 -27.59
C LEU A 569 -5.11 7.83 -26.55
N MET A 570 -6.03 6.92 -26.26
CA MET A 570 -7.09 7.17 -25.27
C MET A 570 -7.28 5.96 -24.37
N LEU A 571 -7.41 6.22 -23.08
CA LEU A 571 -7.80 5.23 -22.08
C LEU A 571 -8.93 5.78 -21.19
N GLN A 572 -9.63 4.86 -20.54
CA GLN A 572 -10.73 5.15 -19.63
C GLN A 572 -10.66 4.22 -18.42
N TYR A 573 -10.80 4.79 -17.23
CA TYR A 573 -11.08 4.06 -16.01
C TYR A 573 -12.58 4.10 -15.77
N ARG A 574 -13.26 2.97 -15.91
CA ARG A 574 -14.71 2.88 -15.78
C ARG A 574 -15.09 2.08 -14.55
N SER A 575 -15.92 2.66 -13.69
CA SER A 575 -16.46 1.97 -12.51
C SER A 575 -17.96 1.73 -12.65
N GLU A 576 -18.42 0.61 -12.07
CA GLU A 576 -19.85 0.39 -11.85
C GLU A 576 -20.35 1.21 -10.65
N GLN A 577 -19.47 1.53 -9.70
CA GLN A 577 -19.75 2.35 -8.53
C GLN A 577 -19.26 3.80 -8.73
N PRO A 578 -19.79 4.80 -7.98
CA PRO A 578 -19.19 6.13 -7.95
C PRO A 578 -17.69 6.07 -7.65
N LEU A 579 -16.90 6.84 -8.39
CA LEU A 579 -15.46 6.94 -8.12
C LEU A 579 -15.22 7.70 -6.80
N PRO A 580 -14.10 7.45 -6.11
CA PRO A 580 -13.75 8.21 -4.92
C PRO A 580 -13.70 9.72 -5.23
N PRO A 581 -14.35 10.57 -4.41
CA PRO A 581 -14.75 11.95 -4.75
C PRO A 581 -13.61 12.94 -5.04
N ASP A 582 -12.36 12.57 -4.78
CA ASP A 582 -11.19 13.43 -4.96
C ASP A 582 -10.14 12.81 -5.91
N THR A 583 -10.50 11.78 -6.67
CA THR A 583 -9.56 11.09 -7.56
C THR A 583 -8.95 12.04 -8.60
N VAL A 584 -9.78 12.81 -9.32
CA VAL A 584 -9.28 13.80 -10.28
C VAL A 584 -8.64 15.01 -9.59
N SER A 585 -9.14 15.44 -8.43
CA SER A 585 -8.50 16.49 -7.63
C SER A 585 -7.05 16.15 -7.29
N ARG A 586 -6.81 14.94 -6.75
CA ARG A 586 -5.47 14.44 -6.41
C ARG A 586 -4.58 14.31 -7.66
N PHE A 587 -5.15 13.83 -8.76
CA PHE A 587 -4.45 13.77 -10.03
C PHE A 587 -3.99 15.16 -10.51
N ILE A 588 -4.86 16.17 -10.44
CA ILE A 588 -4.53 17.56 -10.76
C ILE A 588 -3.41 18.07 -9.85
N VAL A 589 -3.47 17.78 -8.54
CA VAL A 589 -2.41 18.19 -7.60
C VAL A 589 -1.05 17.59 -8.01
N ARG A 590 -0.99 16.30 -8.35
CA ARG A 590 0.27 15.65 -8.76
C ARG A 590 0.81 16.18 -10.09
N HIS A 591 -0.06 16.59 -11.01
CA HIS A 591 0.29 17.09 -12.34
C HIS A 591 0.18 18.62 -12.49
N ASN A 592 0.17 19.38 -11.38
CA ASN A 592 -0.06 20.82 -11.41
C ASN A 592 0.94 21.59 -12.30
N ARG A 593 2.18 21.12 -12.39
CA ARG A 593 3.25 21.73 -13.18
C ARG A 593 3.06 21.52 -14.68
N GLU A 594 2.24 20.56 -15.08
CA GLU A 594 1.97 20.23 -16.47
C GLU A 594 0.67 20.88 -16.95
N ILE A 595 -0.10 21.57 -16.09
CA ILE A 595 -1.32 22.26 -16.50
C ILE A 595 -0.98 23.31 -17.56
N LYS A 596 -1.61 23.16 -18.74
CA LYS A 596 -1.45 24.04 -19.88
C LYS A 596 -1.94 25.44 -19.51
N GLN A 597 -1.15 26.44 -19.87
CA GLN A 597 -1.56 27.84 -19.80
C GLN A 597 -1.90 28.34 -21.20
N GLU A 598 -3.04 29.01 -21.33
CA GLU A 598 -3.45 29.61 -22.60
C GLU A 598 -3.95 31.04 -22.33
N LYS A 599 -3.32 32.02 -23.00
CA LYS A 599 -3.63 33.45 -22.82
C LYS A 599 -3.56 33.91 -21.35
N GLY A 600 -2.67 33.31 -20.56
CA GLY A 600 -2.50 33.61 -19.13
C GLY A 600 -3.46 32.85 -18.19
N PHE A 601 -4.33 31.98 -18.71
CA PHE A 601 -5.27 31.20 -17.91
C PHE A 601 -4.89 29.72 -17.89
N TYR A 602 -4.86 29.15 -16.69
CA TYR A 602 -4.69 27.71 -16.47
C TYR A 602 -5.91 26.95 -16.98
N GLN A 603 -5.68 25.93 -17.80
CA GLN A 603 -6.74 25.12 -18.41
C GLN A 603 -7.13 23.95 -17.49
N VAL A 604 -7.76 24.30 -16.35
CA VAL A 604 -8.15 23.35 -15.30
C VAL A 604 -9.50 23.73 -14.71
N TRP A 605 -10.31 22.73 -14.37
CA TRP A 605 -11.62 22.87 -13.73
C TRP A 605 -11.81 21.72 -12.73
N ARG A 606 -12.92 21.71 -11.99
CA ARG A 606 -13.15 20.75 -10.90
C ARG A 606 -13.03 19.28 -11.33
N TYR A 607 -13.48 18.98 -12.54
CA TYR A 607 -13.56 17.62 -13.06
C TYR A 607 -12.53 17.33 -14.15
N GLY A 608 -11.49 18.16 -14.34
CA GLY A 608 -10.46 17.86 -15.33
C GLY A 608 -9.42 18.94 -15.58
N ALA A 609 -8.43 18.57 -16.39
CA ALA A 609 -7.33 19.44 -16.78
C ALA A 609 -6.85 19.14 -18.20
N ILE A 610 -6.34 20.18 -18.86
CA ILE A 610 -5.53 20.06 -20.07
C ILE A 610 -4.07 20.18 -19.65
N LEU A 611 -3.27 19.17 -19.97
CA LEU A 611 -1.86 19.07 -19.59
C LEU A 611 -0.95 19.12 -20.82
N GLU A 612 0.30 19.56 -20.63
CA GLU A 612 1.35 19.58 -21.65
C GLU A 612 2.72 19.19 -21.07
N ASP A 613 3.50 18.44 -21.84
CA ASP A 613 4.82 17.91 -21.42
C ASP A 613 6.01 18.84 -21.73
N GLY A 614 5.74 20.02 -22.30
CA GLY A 614 6.76 20.97 -22.78
C GLY A 614 7.44 20.58 -24.11
N SER A 615 7.20 19.38 -24.64
CA SER A 615 7.69 18.92 -25.95
C SER A 615 6.66 19.09 -27.08
N GLY A 616 5.44 19.52 -26.72
CA GLY A 616 4.31 19.69 -27.63
C GLY A 616 3.30 18.53 -27.57
N THR A 617 3.48 17.58 -26.64
CA THR A 617 2.48 16.55 -26.34
C THR A 617 1.42 17.13 -25.41
N ILE A 618 0.15 16.99 -25.77
CA ILE A 618 -1.00 17.51 -25.04
C ILE A 618 -1.85 16.34 -24.54
N ALA A 619 -2.30 16.42 -23.30
CA ALA A 619 -3.24 15.50 -22.70
C ALA A 619 -4.50 16.21 -22.21
N LEU A 620 -5.63 15.50 -22.25
CA LEU A 620 -6.89 15.88 -21.64
C LEU A 620 -7.26 14.78 -20.65
N VAL A 621 -7.39 15.14 -19.37
CA VAL A 621 -7.87 14.25 -18.32
C VAL A 621 -9.14 14.82 -17.74
N ARG A 622 -10.20 14.02 -17.68
CA ARG A 622 -11.48 14.46 -17.13
C ARG A 622 -12.30 13.31 -16.54
N GLU A 623 -13.09 13.63 -15.54
CA GLU A 623 -14.10 12.78 -14.94
C GLU A 623 -15.48 13.14 -15.48
N GLU A 624 -16.19 12.14 -15.99
CA GLU A 624 -17.58 12.25 -16.44
C GLU A 624 -18.33 11.00 -15.93
N ASP A 625 -19.38 11.21 -15.13
CA ASP A 625 -20.17 10.18 -14.46
C ASP A 625 -19.36 9.23 -13.57
N ARG A 626 -19.09 8.01 -14.05
CA ARG A 626 -18.31 6.97 -13.36
C ARG A 626 -17.05 6.61 -14.15
N THR A 627 -16.58 7.55 -14.98
CA THR A 627 -15.46 7.34 -15.90
C THR A 627 -14.44 8.47 -15.80
N ILE A 628 -13.18 8.11 -15.58
CA ILE A 628 -12.05 9.03 -15.82
C ILE A 628 -11.45 8.70 -17.17
N SER A 629 -11.49 9.66 -18.09
CA SER A 629 -10.93 9.54 -19.43
C SER A 629 -9.60 10.28 -19.54
N VAL A 630 -8.64 9.68 -20.24
CA VAL A 630 -7.34 10.28 -20.54
C VAL A 630 -7.12 10.16 -22.05
N SER A 631 -6.93 11.30 -22.71
CA SER A 631 -6.65 11.39 -24.14
C SER A 631 -5.33 12.12 -24.35
N VAL A 632 -4.42 11.56 -25.14
CA VAL A 632 -3.07 12.11 -25.35
C VAL A 632 -2.74 12.16 -26.84
N LYS A 633 -2.18 13.28 -27.32
CA LYS A 633 -1.68 13.46 -28.69
C LYS A 633 -0.33 14.16 -28.68
N GLY A 634 0.48 13.92 -29.70
CA GLY A 634 1.82 14.50 -29.85
C GLY A 634 2.90 13.43 -30.01
N PHE A 635 4.15 13.87 -30.11
CA PHE A 635 5.28 13.00 -30.43
C PHE A 635 5.54 11.97 -29.31
N GLN A 636 5.46 12.39 -28.04
CA GLN A 636 5.74 11.52 -26.89
C GLN A 636 4.48 10.91 -26.28
N LYS A 637 3.39 10.78 -27.04
CA LYS A 637 2.08 10.37 -26.52
C LYS A 637 2.08 9.04 -25.73
N THR A 638 2.88 8.05 -26.13
CA THR A 638 2.98 6.76 -25.42
C THR A 638 3.68 6.91 -24.07
N ALA A 639 4.82 7.61 -24.04
CA ALA A 639 5.56 7.85 -22.81
C ALA A 639 4.75 8.72 -21.83
N TYR A 640 4.11 9.77 -22.35
CA TYR A 640 3.30 10.67 -21.53
C TYR A 640 2.06 9.97 -20.97
N LEU A 641 1.32 9.22 -21.80
CA LEU A 641 0.20 8.41 -21.33
C LEU A 641 0.63 7.39 -20.27
N THR A 642 1.80 6.77 -20.42
CA THR A 642 2.35 5.83 -19.43
C THR A 642 2.55 6.52 -18.08
N ALA A 643 3.09 7.75 -18.07
CA ALA A 643 3.27 8.53 -16.85
C ALA A 643 1.92 8.90 -16.20
N LEU A 644 0.97 9.42 -16.98
CA LEU A 644 -0.37 9.77 -16.46
C LEU A 644 -1.12 8.53 -15.93
N ARG A 645 -1.01 7.40 -16.63
CA ARG A 645 -1.58 6.11 -16.21
C ARG A 645 -0.97 5.65 -14.89
N LYS A 646 0.36 5.75 -14.75
CA LYS A 646 1.05 5.38 -13.52
C LYS A 646 0.50 6.18 -12.33
N THR A 647 0.36 7.50 -12.46
CA THR A 647 -0.21 8.35 -11.40
C THR A 647 -1.63 7.94 -11.02
N LEU A 648 -2.51 7.70 -12.01
CA LEU A 648 -3.88 7.27 -11.73
C LEU A 648 -3.92 5.87 -11.09
N ASN A 649 -3.10 4.93 -11.57
CA ASN A 649 -2.96 3.61 -10.96
C ASN A 649 -2.50 3.70 -9.50
N GLU A 650 -1.54 4.57 -9.19
CA GLU A 650 -1.08 4.82 -7.82
C GLU A 650 -2.21 5.37 -6.94
N ILE A 651 -2.97 6.36 -7.43
CA ILE A 651 -4.13 6.90 -6.73
C ILE A 651 -5.17 5.80 -6.49
N PHE A 652 -5.53 5.01 -7.51
CA PHE A 652 -6.48 3.90 -7.33
C PHE A 652 -5.95 2.79 -6.42
N SER A 653 -4.65 2.53 -6.43
CA SER A 653 -4.04 1.56 -5.52
C SER A 653 -4.01 2.02 -4.06
N SER A 654 -4.12 3.33 -3.83
CA SER A 654 -4.27 3.88 -2.47
C SER A 654 -5.68 3.70 -1.91
N TYR A 655 -6.67 3.35 -2.74
CA TYR A 655 -8.03 3.09 -2.32
C TYR A 655 -8.26 1.59 -2.13
N LYS A 656 -9.05 1.23 -1.10
CA LYS A 656 -9.43 -0.16 -0.82
C LYS A 656 -10.70 -0.59 -1.54
N THR A 657 -11.53 0.37 -1.95
CA THR A 657 -12.72 0.10 -2.78
C THR A 657 -12.34 -0.56 -4.10
N ARG A 658 -13.32 -1.26 -4.70
CA ARG A 658 -13.13 -1.98 -5.97
C ARG A 658 -12.54 -1.04 -7.02
N GLN A 659 -11.38 -1.44 -7.57
CA GLN A 659 -10.72 -0.65 -8.60
C GLN A 659 -11.56 -0.59 -9.88
N PRO A 660 -11.54 0.56 -10.59
CA PRO A 660 -12.23 0.69 -11.86
C PRO A 660 -11.59 -0.21 -12.92
N GLU A 661 -12.36 -0.57 -13.94
CA GLU A 661 -11.83 -1.27 -15.10
C GLU A 661 -11.07 -0.30 -16.01
N LEU A 662 -9.79 -0.60 -16.26
CA LEU A 662 -8.98 0.13 -17.22
C LEU A 662 -9.22 -0.38 -18.63
N ARG A 663 -9.67 0.52 -19.52
CA ARG A 663 -9.99 0.23 -20.92
C ARG A 663 -9.22 1.15 -21.87
N TYR A 664 -8.89 0.64 -23.05
CA TYR A 664 -8.17 1.37 -24.09
C TYR A 664 -9.01 1.49 -25.36
N ALA A 665 -8.87 2.62 -26.05
CA ALA A 665 -9.48 2.84 -27.34
C ALA A 665 -8.73 2.07 -28.43
N ILE A 666 -9.41 1.13 -29.05
CA ILE A 666 -8.95 0.36 -30.19
C ILE A 666 -9.55 0.98 -31.44
N LYS A 667 -8.67 1.39 -32.37
CA LYS A 667 -9.10 1.96 -33.65
C LYS A 667 -9.60 0.83 -34.53
N ILE A 668 -10.84 0.96 -34.96
CA ILE A 668 -11.43 0.03 -35.91
C ILE A 668 -11.42 0.62 -37.33
N PHE A 669 -11.14 -0.21 -38.32
CA PHE A 669 -11.33 0.09 -39.74
C PHE A 669 -12.69 -0.46 -40.21
N GLY A 670 -13.48 0.35 -40.95
CA GLY A 670 -14.76 -0.05 -41.55
C GLY A 670 -15.86 1.02 -41.44
N GLU A 671 -16.68 1.19 -42.47
CA GLU A 671 -17.86 2.08 -42.47
C GLU A 671 -19.06 1.39 -41.80
N ILE A 672 -19.61 2.00 -40.75
CA ILE A 672 -20.99 1.71 -40.33
C ILE A 672 -21.85 2.86 -40.84
N SER A 673 -22.87 2.54 -41.63
CA SER A 673 -23.91 3.48 -42.03
C SER A 673 -24.64 4.02 -40.80
N GLY A 674 -24.26 5.22 -40.34
CA GLY A 674 -25.14 6.09 -39.56
C GLY A 674 -24.77 6.41 -38.11
N LYS A 675 -23.65 5.97 -37.52
CA LYS A 675 -23.13 6.52 -36.24
C LYS A 675 -21.59 6.49 -36.16
N GLU A 676 -20.99 7.66 -35.93
CA GLU A 676 -19.55 7.99 -35.92
C GLU A 676 -18.66 7.36 -34.81
N ASN A 677 -19.00 6.21 -34.21
CA ASN A 677 -18.12 5.59 -33.19
C ASN A 677 -17.29 4.42 -33.74
N ASN A 678 -16.12 4.75 -34.30
CA ASN A 678 -15.07 3.82 -34.77
C ASN A 678 -14.11 3.37 -33.66
N ILE A 679 -14.52 3.46 -32.40
CA ILE A 679 -13.71 3.09 -31.23
C ILE A 679 -14.34 1.89 -30.54
N LEU A 680 -13.54 0.85 -30.33
CA LEU A 680 -13.85 -0.26 -29.44
C LEU A 680 -13.05 -0.11 -28.15
N TRP A 681 -13.72 -0.23 -27.01
CA TRP A 681 -13.08 -0.15 -25.69
C TRP A 681 -12.82 -1.55 -25.15
N LEU A 682 -11.55 -1.93 -25.05
CA LEU A 682 -11.14 -3.23 -24.50
C LEU A 682 -10.34 -3.06 -23.21
N THR A 683 -10.48 -3.99 -22.28
CA THR A 683 -9.72 -3.99 -21.03
C THR A 683 -8.25 -4.31 -21.27
N ASP A 684 -7.36 -3.81 -20.41
CA ASP A 684 -5.94 -4.20 -20.35
C ASP A 684 -5.76 -5.73 -20.44
N LYS A 685 -6.48 -6.49 -19.60
CA LYS A 685 -6.41 -7.96 -19.54
C LYS A 685 -6.76 -8.61 -20.87
N LYS A 686 -7.81 -8.13 -21.55
CA LYS A 686 -8.20 -8.69 -22.87
C LYS A 686 -7.12 -8.41 -23.91
N ILE A 687 -6.63 -7.17 -23.99
CA ILE A 687 -5.61 -6.80 -24.99
C ILE A 687 -4.32 -7.60 -24.74
N PHE A 688 -3.88 -7.65 -23.48
CA PHE A 688 -2.65 -8.34 -23.09
C PHE A 688 -2.72 -9.84 -23.35
N ASN A 689 -3.80 -10.52 -22.94
CA ASN A 689 -3.95 -11.97 -23.14
C ASN A 689 -4.02 -12.34 -24.63
N HIS A 690 -4.79 -11.61 -25.43
CA HIS A 690 -4.88 -11.88 -26.87
C HIS A 690 -3.53 -11.71 -27.60
N ALA A 691 -2.76 -10.68 -27.23
CA ALA A 691 -1.40 -10.49 -27.75
C ALA A 691 -0.44 -11.59 -27.28
N GLN A 692 -0.47 -11.93 -25.99
CA GLN A 692 0.39 -12.97 -25.41
C GLN A 692 0.15 -14.34 -26.05
N ASP A 693 -1.12 -14.69 -26.27
CA ASP A 693 -1.53 -15.95 -26.89
C ASP A 693 -1.39 -15.95 -28.42
N LYS A 694 -1.05 -14.80 -29.02
CA LYS A 694 -1.00 -14.57 -30.47
C LYS A 694 -2.31 -14.92 -31.17
N VAL A 695 -3.43 -14.64 -30.51
CA VAL A 695 -4.78 -14.89 -31.03
C VAL A 695 -5.47 -13.54 -31.27
N PRO A 696 -5.89 -13.22 -32.51
CA PRO A 696 -6.57 -11.97 -32.78
C PRO A 696 -7.88 -11.88 -31.99
N TYR A 697 -8.24 -10.67 -31.58
CA TYR A 697 -9.55 -10.42 -31.00
C TYR A 697 -10.59 -10.32 -32.12
N TYR A 698 -11.68 -11.07 -31.99
CA TYR A 698 -12.78 -11.01 -32.94
C TYR A 698 -13.84 -10.00 -32.47
N ASP A 699 -14.08 -8.94 -33.25
CA ASP A 699 -15.16 -7.98 -33.02
C ASP A 699 -16.46 -8.52 -33.64
N ASP A 700 -17.31 -9.14 -32.81
CA ASP A 700 -18.59 -9.74 -33.22
C ASP A 700 -19.53 -8.75 -33.93
N ILE A 701 -19.48 -7.46 -33.58
CA ILE A 701 -20.38 -6.44 -34.11
C ILE A 701 -20.03 -6.14 -35.57
N ARG A 702 -18.73 -6.15 -35.89
CA ARG A 702 -18.22 -5.77 -37.22
C ARG A 702 -17.62 -6.94 -37.99
N GLN A 703 -17.66 -8.13 -37.41
CA GLN A 703 -17.18 -9.39 -37.97
C GLN A 703 -15.75 -9.32 -38.50
N GLN A 704 -14.81 -8.83 -37.68
CA GLN A 704 -13.42 -8.69 -38.07
C GLN A 704 -12.45 -9.09 -36.96
N ASN A 705 -11.27 -9.57 -37.37
CA ASN A 705 -10.16 -9.86 -36.49
C ASN A 705 -9.28 -8.64 -36.31
N ILE A 706 -8.93 -8.35 -35.06
CA ILE A 706 -8.08 -7.23 -34.67
C ILE A 706 -6.83 -7.80 -34.00
N ASP A 707 -5.67 -7.48 -34.57
CA ASP A 707 -4.38 -7.79 -33.98
C ASP A 707 -4.10 -6.85 -32.80
N MET A 708 -3.80 -7.43 -31.64
CA MET A 708 -3.59 -6.71 -30.38
C MET A 708 -2.13 -6.29 -30.15
N ASP A 709 -1.16 -6.85 -30.88
CA ASP A 709 0.27 -6.58 -30.67
C ASP A 709 0.59 -5.08 -30.83
N LYS A 710 0.04 -4.47 -31.88
CA LYS A 710 0.18 -3.03 -32.13
C LYS A 710 -0.35 -2.18 -30.96
N TYR A 711 -1.40 -2.62 -30.29
CA TYR A 711 -2.00 -1.88 -29.16
C TYR A 711 -1.21 -2.06 -27.87
N VAL A 712 -0.67 -3.26 -27.63
CA VAL A 712 0.29 -3.50 -26.54
C VAL A 712 1.48 -2.55 -26.65
N VAL A 713 2.05 -2.41 -27.85
CA VAL A 713 3.18 -1.50 -28.10
C VAL A 713 2.76 -0.03 -27.95
N ASN A 714 1.70 0.39 -28.64
CA ASN A 714 1.28 1.80 -28.65
C ASN A 714 0.89 2.33 -27.27
N TYR A 715 0.21 1.50 -26.47
CA TYR A 715 -0.22 1.84 -25.12
C TYR A 715 0.78 1.41 -24.04
N ASN A 716 1.90 0.78 -24.42
CA ASN A 716 2.90 0.23 -23.49
C ASN A 716 2.24 -0.62 -22.38
N ILE A 717 1.42 -1.60 -22.77
CA ILE A 717 0.72 -2.50 -21.85
C ILE A 717 1.65 -3.64 -21.46
N ASN A 718 1.82 -3.88 -20.16
CA ASN A 718 2.66 -4.96 -19.63
C ASN A 718 2.10 -5.46 -18.30
N ALA A 719 2.62 -6.58 -17.80
CA ALA A 719 2.13 -7.23 -16.58
C ALA A 719 2.18 -6.32 -15.34
N GLU A 720 3.15 -5.41 -15.26
CA GLU A 720 3.33 -4.50 -14.12
C GLU A 720 2.28 -3.37 -14.07
N ASN A 721 1.69 -3.04 -15.22
CA ASN A 721 0.77 -1.91 -15.37
C ASN A 721 -0.72 -2.31 -15.49
N ILE A 722 -1.05 -3.59 -15.28
CA ILE A 722 -2.43 -4.09 -15.24
C ILE A 722 -3.06 -3.75 -13.88
N ILE A 723 -4.24 -3.14 -13.90
CA ILE A 723 -4.95 -2.74 -12.67
C ILE A 723 -5.60 -3.96 -11.98
N GLY A 724 -5.60 -3.97 -10.64
CA GLY A 724 -6.19 -5.05 -9.83
C GLY A 724 -5.47 -6.42 -9.95
N GLY A 725 -4.19 -6.42 -10.32
CA GLY A 725 -3.38 -7.61 -10.63
C GLY A 725 -2.50 -8.16 -9.50
N LYS A 726 -2.54 -7.60 -8.29
CA LYS A 726 -1.92 -8.26 -7.12
C LYS A 726 -2.87 -9.38 -6.64
N GLY A 727 -2.82 -10.55 -7.26
CA GLY A 727 -3.62 -11.70 -6.82
C GLY A 727 -4.09 -12.68 -7.90
N VAL A 728 -3.92 -12.36 -9.18
CA VAL A 728 -3.90 -13.45 -10.17
C VAL A 728 -2.50 -14.05 -10.09
N LEU A 729 -2.40 -15.32 -9.71
CA LEU A 729 -1.29 -16.19 -10.03
C LEU A 729 -1.08 -16.15 -11.56
N ILE A 730 -0.47 -15.08 -12.07
CA ILE A 730 0.37 -15.17 -13.24
C ILE A 730 1.50 -16.02 -12.74
N ASN A 731 1.43 -17.32 -13.06
CA ASN A 731 2.48 -18.29 -12.85
C ASN A 731 3.84 -17.58 -12.75
N LYS A 732 4.40 -17.51 -11.53
CA LYS A 732 5.80 -17.13 -11.28
C LYS A 732 6.75 -18.23 -11.81
N SER A 733 6.39 -18.87 -12.92
CA SER A 733 7.27 -19.55 -13.84
C SER A 733 7.72 -18.61 -14.97
N VAL A 734 7.89 -17.32 -14.67
CA VAL A 734 8.78 -16.48 -15.49
C VAL A 734 10.21 -16.93 -15.17
N ARG A 735 10.62 -18.05 -15.79
CA ARG A 735 11.99 -18.10 -16.28
C ARG A 735 12.13 -16.85 -17.14
N ASN A 736 13.10 -16.00 -16.83
CA ASN A 736 13.58 -14.95 -17.72
C ASN A 736 14.08 -15.60 -19.03
N ASN A 737 13.16 -16.04 -19.86
CA ASN A 737 13.42 -16.54 -21.20
C ASN A 737 13.37 -15.32 -22.10
N PHE A 738 14.53 -14.92 -22.60
CA PHE A 738 14.67 -13.95 -23.68
C PHE A 738 13.62 -14.20 -24.77
N ASN A 739 12.79 -13.20 -25.09
CA ASN A 739 11.83 -13.26 -26.19
C ASN A 739 12.47 -12.68 -27.46
N PHE A 740 12.84 -13.57 -28.39
CA PHE A 740 13.42 -13.21 -29.68
C PHE A 740 12.55 -12.24 -30.47
N TYR A 741 11.23 -12.44 -30.47
CA TYR A 741 10.30 -11.65 -31.26
C TYR A 741 10.29 -10.18 -30.80
N ASP A 742 10.11 -9.96 -29.49
CA ASP A 742 10.09 -8.62 -28.89
C ASP A 742 11.42 -7.89 -29.07
N CYS A 743 12.55 -8.61 -28.90
CA CYS A 743 13.87 -8.03 -29.10
C CYS A 743 14.14 -7.68 -30.57
N ASN A 744 13.71 -8.54 -31.50
CA ASN A 744 13.87 -8.33 -32.94
C ASN A 744 13.07 -7.11 -33.42
N ILE A 745 11.81 -6.99 -32.99
CA ILE A 745 10.94 -5.85 -33.32
C ILE A 745 11.52 -4.54 -32.76
N ARG A 746 12.02 -4.55 -31.51
CA ARG A 746 12.65 -3.38 -30.90
C ARG A 746 13.84 -2.89 -31.73
N VAL A 747 14.72 -3.79 -32.17
CA VAL A 747 15.89 -3.43 -32.99
C VAL A 747 15.46 -2.90 -34.36
N GLN A 748 14.45 -3.49 -34.99
CA GLN A 748 13.88 -2.98 -36.25
C GLN A 748 13.33 -1.57 -36.10
N GLY A 749 12.59 -1.31 -35.01
CA GLY A 749 12.07 0.02 -34.70
C GLY A 749 13.19 1.06 -34.62
N CYS A 750 14.23 0.78 -33.84
CA CYS A 750 15.38 1.67 -33.72
C CYS A 750 16.12 1.91 -35.06
N LEU A 751 16.25 0.88 -35.91
CA LEU A 751 16.87 1.01 -37.23
C LEU A 751 16.03 1.91 -38.17
N ASN A 752 14.71 1.74 -38.17
CA ASN A 752 13.79 2.54 -38.97
C ASN A 752 13.71 3.99 -38.47
N ASP A 753 13.70 4.21 -37.15
CA ASP A 753 13.75 5.53 -36.54
C ASP A 753 15.03 6.28 -36.96
N LEU A 754 16.16 5.58 -36.94
CA LEU A 754 17.44 6.15 -37.36
C LEU A 754 17.46 6.46 -38.87
N ALA A 755 16.93 5.56 -39.70
CA ALA A 755 16.81 5.78 -41.13
C ALA A 755 15.95 7.00 -41.46
N GLN A 756 14.84 7.18 -40.75
CA GLN A 756 13.96 8.33 -40.94
C GLN A 756 14.68 9.65 -40.59
N LEU A 757 15.39 9.69 -39.47
CA LEU A 757 16.17 10.88 -39.08
C LEU A 757 17.26 11.22 -40.10
N LEU A 758 17.87 10.21 -40.72
CA LEU A 758 18.87 10.40 -41.78
C LEU A 758 18.24 10.92 -43.08
N ASN A 759 17.07 10.39 -43.46
CA ASN A 759 16.29 10.89 -44.60
C ASN A 759 15.90 12.37 -44.43
N GLU A 760 15.48 12.78 -43.22
CA GLU A 760 15.15 14.17 -42.88
C GLU A 760 16.36 15.12 -42.98
N LYS A 761 17.58 14.60 -42.82
CA LYS A 761 18.84 15.34 -43.00
C LYS A 761 19.39 15.24 -44.44
N GLY A 762 18.64 14.66 -45.37
CA GLY A 762 19.05 14.49 -46.76
C GLY A 762 20.10 13.39 -46.99
N LYS A 763 20.36 12.53 -45.99
CA LYS A 763 21.32 11.42 -46.02
C LYS A 763 20.65 10.13 -46.50
N LYS A 764 20.20 10.15 -47.75
CA LYS A 764 19.34 9.11 -48.35
C LYS A 764 20.04 7.78 -48.61
N GLU A 765 21.35 7.80 -48.86
CA GLU A 765 22.10 6.56 -49.11
C GLU A 765 22.34 5.80 -47.80
N GLU A 766 22.68 6.53 -46.74
CA GLU A 766 22.89 5.99 -45.41
C GLU A 766 21.56 5.51 -44.80
N ALA A 767 20.47 6.27 -44.97
CA ALA A 767 19.13 5.85 -44.54
C ALA A 767 18.70 4.51 -45.15
N ARG A 768 18.98 4.29 -46.45
CA ARG A 768 18.70 3.03 -47.15
C ARG A 768 19.44 1.84 -46.56
N GLU A 769 20.62 2.05 -45.98
CA GLU A 769 21.39 0.98 -45.34
C GLU A 769 20.71 0.48 -44.05
N PHE A 770 20.19 1.40 -43.23
CA PHE A 770 19.42 1.06 -42.03
C PHE A 770 18.06 0.42 -42.37
N GLU A 771 17.34 0.93 -43.38
CA GLU A 771 16.10 0.33 -43.89
C GLU A 771 16.34 -1.09 -44.43
N ALA A 772 17.43 -1.30 -45.16
CA ALA A 772 17.78 -2.62 -45.67
C ALA A 772 18.07 -3.63 -44.54
N LEU A 773 18.70 -3.19 -43.46
CA LEU A 773 18.97 -4.02 -42.28
C LEU A 773 17.68 -4.32 -41.50
N ALA A 774 16.79 -3.35 -41.34
CA ALA A 774 15.48 -3.57 -40.74
C ALA A 774 14.67 -4.61 -41.53
N GLY A 775 14.63 -4.50 -42.87
CA GLY A 775 13.96 -5.47 -43.74
C GLY A 775 14.61 -6.87 -43.76
N ILE A 776 15.89 -6.99 -43.40
CA ILE A 776 16.54 -8.31 -43.18
C ILE A 776 16.08 -8.92 -41.86
N LEU A 777 15.93 -8.12 -40.80
CA LEU A 777 15.44 -8.57 -39.49
C LEU A 777 13.95 -8.91 -39.51
N GLU A 778 13.14 -8.20 -40.29
CA GLU A 778 11.74 -8.53 -40.56
C GLU A 778 11.62 -9.92 -41.20
N LYS A 779 12.46 -10.21 -42.21
CA LYS A 779 12.54 -11.55 -42.81
C LYS A 779 13.08 -12.62 -41.85
N ALA A 780 13.72 -12.22 -40.75
CA ALA A 780 14.22 -13.14 -39.73
C ALA A 780 13.13 -13.53 -38.70
N GLU A 781 11.97 -12.87 -38.69
CA GLU A 781 10.84 -13.20 -37.81
C GLU A 781 10.28 -14.60 -38.06
N GLN A 782 10.45 -15.13 -39.27
CA GLN A 782 10.02 -16.49 -39.62
C GLN A 782 10.92 -17.58 -39.00
N TYR A 783 12.08 -17.22 -38.44
CA TYR A 783 13.02 -18.18 -37.86
C TYR A 783 12.57 -18.56 -36.45
N LYS A 784 12.51 -19.88 -36.19
CA LYS A 784 11.97 -20.43 -34.94
C LYS A 784 13.07 -20.91 -33.98
N THR A 785 14.31 -20.99 -34.44
CA THR A 785 15.43 -21.52 -33.65
C THR A 785 16.69 -20.63 -33.75
N PRO A 786 17.51 -20.58 -32.68
CA PRO A 786 18.80 -19.89 -32.72
C PRO A 786 19.73 -20.38 -33.85
N GLU A 787 19.72 -21.68 -34.19
CA GLU A 787 20.58 -22.23 -35.24
C GLU A 787 20.22 -21.73 -36.66
N GLU A 788 18.93 -21.49 -36.94
CA GLU A 788 18.48 -20.92 -38.22
C GLU A 788 19.01 -19.51 -38.43
N MET A 789 19.00 -18.72 -37.36
CA MET A 789 19.47 -17.33 -37.38
C MET A 789 20.99 -17.25 -37.58
N LYS A 790 21.75 -18.19 -36.97
CA LYS A 790 23.20 -18.32 -37.14
C LYS A 790 23.61 -18.68 -38.58
N LYS A 791 22.87 -19.59 -39.25
CA LYS A 791 23.18 -20.04 -40.63
C LYS A 791 22.98 -18.95 -41.70
N LYS A 792 22.08 -17.99 -41.48
CA LYS A 792 21.73 -16.95 -42.47
C LYS A 792 22.57 -15.67 -42.35
N GLY A 793 23.43 -15.57 -41.34
CA GLY A 793 24.43 -14.50 -41.20
C GLY A 793 23.85 -13.10 -40.93
N VAL A 794 22.60 -13.02 -40.45
CA VAL A 794 21.90 -11.75 -40.20
C VAL A 794 22.58 -10.95 -39.09
N LEU A 795 22.95 -11.60 -37.96
CA LEU A 795 23.71 -10.95 -36.89
C LEU A 795 25.08 -10.45 -37.31
N ASN A 796 25.73 -11.08 -38.29
CA ASN A 796 27.04 -10.63 -38.76
C ASN A 796 26.94 -9.30 -39.50
N ARG A 797 25.80 -9.00 -40.13
CA ARG A 797 25.56 -7.72 -40.79
C ARG A 797 25.25 -6.62 -39.78
N LEU A 798 24.43 -6.94 -38.77
CA LEU A 798 24.14 -6.02 -37.67
C LEU A 798 25.39 -5.71 -36.84
N LYS A 799 26.25 -6.71 -36.62
CA LYS A 799 27.56 -6.55 -35.98
C LYS A 799 28.46 -5.56 -36.73
N ARG A 800 28.60 -5.71 -38.06
CA ARG A 800 29.40 -4.81 -38.89
C ARG A 800 28.91 -3.36 -38.81
N LEU A 801 27.60 -3.16 -38.86
CA LEU A 801 27.00 -1.83 -38.70
C LEU A 801 27.34 -1.23 -37.33
N ILE A 802 27.23 -2.01 -36.26
CA ILE A 802 27.56 -1.57 -34.89
C ILE A 802 29.05 -1.22 -34.76
N GLU A 803 29.93 -2.04 -35.35
CA GLU A 803 31.38 -1.77 -35.39
C GLU A 803 31.70 -0.47 -36.15
N GLU A 804 31.02 -0.21 -37.26
CA GLU A 804 31.16 1.05 -38.01
C GLU A 804 30.61 2.25 -37.26
N LEU A 805 29.49 2.12 -36.55
CA LEU A 805 28.93 3.18 -35.69
C LEU A 805 29.80 3.46 -34.46
N GLY A 806 30.46 2.42 -33.94
CA GLY A 806 31.38 2.51 -32.80
C GLY A 806 32.75 3.08 -33.13
N ASN A 807 33.14 3.13 -34.41
CA ASN A 807 34.38 3.76 -34.85
C ASN A 807 34.18 5.28 -35.03
N PRO A 808 34.78 6.14 -34.18
CA PRO A 808 34.58 7.59 -34.22
C PRO A 808 35.03 8.23 -35.54
N ASP A 809 35.92 7.58 -36.29
CA ASP A 809 36.43 8.08 -37.56
C ASP A 809 35.56 7.71 -38.76
N SER A 810 34.59 6.79 -38.58
CA SER A 810 33.71 6.35 -39.67
C SER A 810 32.75 7.45 -40.13
N HIS A 811 32.42 7.41 -41.42
CA HIS A 811 31.46 8.32 -42.04
C HIS A 811 30.07 8.20 -41.39
N LEU A 812 29.62 6.97 -41.12
CA LEU A 812 28.34 6.67 -40.47
C LEU A 812 28.28 7.20 -39.03
N SER A 813 29.35 7.01 -38.25
CA SER A 813 29.41 7.47 -36.85
C SER A 813 29.31 9.00 -36.76
N LYS A 814 30.04 9.72 -37.64
CA LYS A 814 30.00 11.19 -37.71
C LYS A 814 28.64 11.72 -38.15
N ILE A 815 27.97 11.04 -39.08
CA ILE A 815 26.63 11.43 -39.55
C ILE A 815 25.60 11.20 -38.45
N VAL A 816 25.58 10.02 -37.83
CA VAL A 816 24.62 9.67 -36.78
C VAL A 816 24.84 10.50 -35.51
N GLY A 817 26.10 10.79 -35.16
CA GLY A 817 26.43 11.72 -34.07
C GLY A 817 25.94 13.16 -34.30
N GLY A 818 25.74 13.56 -35.56
CA GLY A 818 25.16 14.85 -35.94
C GLY A 818 23.62 14.91 -35.90
N VAL A 819 22.95 13.80 -35.60
CA VAL A 819 21.49 13.68 -35.52
C VAL A 819 21.04 13.76 -34.06
N LYS A 820 20.03 14.60 -33.77
CA LYS A 820 19.45 14.72 -32.42
C LYS A 820 18.85 13.37 -32.00
N ALA A 821 19.25 12.86 -30.84
CA ALA A 821 18.92 11.51 -30.33
C ALA A 821 19.54 10.31 -31.10
N GLY A 822 20.38 10.55 -32.12
CA GLY A 822 20.99 9.46 -32.90
C GLY A 822 21.88 8.53 -32.06
N LEU A 823 22.66 9.08 -31.14
CA LEU A 823 23.53 8.28 -30.24
C LEU A 823 22.73 7.43 -29.24
N ASP A 824 21.56 7.90 -28.79
CA ASP A 824 20.72 7.14 -27.87
C ASP A 824 20.06 5.96 -28.59
N ILE A 825 19.57 6.18 -29.81
CA ILE A 825 19.04 5.12 -30.67
C ILE A 825 20.11 4.06 -30.98
N VAL A 826 21.36 4.47 -31.24
CA VAL A 826 22.47 3.54 -31.44
C VAL A 826 22.73 2.68 -30.19
N ARG A 827 22.66 3.25 -28.98
CA ARG A 827 22.82 2.47 -27.75
C ARG A 827 21.73 1.40 -27.62
N ASP A 828 20.49 1.72 -27.99
CA ASP A 828 19.37 0.77 -27.96
C ASP A 828 19.53 -0.33 -29.01
N ILE A 829 20.05 -0.01 -30.20
CA ILE A 829 20.43 -1.00 -31.21
C ILE A 829 21.51 -1.94 -30.68
N VAL A 830 22.57 -1.41 -30.05
CA VAL A 830 23.65 -2.22 -29.45
C VAL A 830 23.13 -3.13 -28.35
N LYS A 831 22.25 -2.60 -27.48
CA LYS A 831 21.63 -3.39 -26.41
C LYS A 831 20.80 -4.55 -26.99
N GLY A 832 19.96 -4.27 -27.99
CA GLY A 832 19.18 -5.31 -28.67
C GLY A 832 20.04 -6.32 -29.43
N TYR A 833 21.14 -5.89 -30.04
CA TYR A 833 22.12 -6.81 -30.64
C TYR A 833 22.76 -7.74 -29.62
N ASN A 834 23.19 -7.21 -28.47
CA ASN A 834 23.81 -8.02 -27.41
C ASN A 834 22.84 -9.06 -26.85
N ASP A 835 21.57 -8.69 -26.68
CA ASP A 835 20.53 -9.63 -26.23
C ASP A 835 20.31 -10.74 -27.29
N LEU A 836 20.25 -10.39 -28.58
CA LEU A 836 20.15 -11.36 -29.69
C LEU A 836 21.40 -12.26 -29.81
N ALA A 837 22.60 -11.71 -29.62
CA ALA A 837 23.86 -12.45 -29.71
C ALA A 837 23.97 -13.51 -28.60
N ARG A 838 23.63 -13.14 -27.36
CA ARG A 838 23.57 -14.06 -26.22
C ARG A 838 22.58 -15.19 -26.45
N TRP A 839 21.41 -14.88 -27.00
CA TRP A 839 20.41 -15.90 -27.32
C TRP A 839 20.87 -16.91 -28.37
N VAL A 840 21.70 -16.50 -29.33
CA VAL A 840 22.28 -17.38 -30.37
C VAL A 840 23.60 -18.05 -29.95
N GLY A 841 24.03 -17.85 -28.70
CA GLY A 841 25.29 -18.40 -28.19
C GLY A 841 26.50 -17.85 -28.95
N LEU A 842 26.50 -16.54 -29.20
CA LEU A 842 27.66 -15.77 -29.66
C LEU A 842 28.17 -14.95 -28.47
N ASP A 843 29.49 -15.00 -28.23
CA ASP A 843 30.18 -14.20 -27.21
C ASP A 843 30.33 -12.74 -27.62
#